data_AF-A1CDZ0-F1
#
_entry.id   AF-A1CDZ0-F1
#
_cell.length_a   1.000
_cell.length_b   1.000
_cell.length_c   1.000
_cell.angle_alpha   90.00
_cell.angle_beta   90.00
_cell.angle_gamma   90.00
#
_symmetry.space_group_name_H-M   'P 1'
#
loop_
_entity.id
_entity.type
_entity.pdbx_description
1 polymer ?
#
loop_
_entity_poly.entity_id
_entity_poly.type
_entity_poly.pdbx_seq_one_letter_code
_entity_poly.pdbx_strand_id
1 'polypeptide(L)'
;MAVASILQGLGQVALRAKVKCIHEGQSPCRRCQRTNLSDCVLTDTYSSPARKSRRAALRTQNQRRVISEPTTTLNSPPSHASRDAQPPSLPPRSTSGLNPIVALPSSTIIAACETYRKKFPVANFLHYPSLIADLSANPSSVDPVFVAALLSLCARFMSTHQLDAAETYANYARKQLAHRALEAPSLYLAQSLVMITFYEWGSGRAYKAWMYSGMATYMIQSLLKTADDSMEHNPQEFHDCQTQYEQLVRTYWCCFAQDCELSSGARQHFALSFRQISVPLPISDHDFNFGRPSPRRLMPSDMSRHSPLSSNLTIDYGLTIVTRGFDIFVRILRFANESRRGRPSTIPADVSSPRLAWQKLKEELDEWRYLQDVTVRYPATSAQAHVALGYGELFAYINLVYFMSILFLYRDQFLSSLKLHTDVLQQLQQADGVDESQAIRQLFEAAQNIGSILSALEVSGAPVITPYSGFSIFVAAHINMYGTVCPQRYPGGRERAEREKTANLAYLEQLSEFWPVGQTWWRAVQEANRFYQLARDTQTHVREGGHLAIAGTLDEYGDIRGSRPRPEPPRRSQRETAATTATVQQPVVPGRTSGLTVRDQAPLQEFHDLETEMLQWPFIDESWSLGFDTGVDAAWPALGG
;
A
#
# COMPACT_ATOMS: atom_id res chain seq x y z
N MET A 1 -39.64 45.53 16.75
CA MET A 1 -40.05 46.39 15.62
C MET A 1 -38.83 46.53 14.72
N ALA A 2 -38.74 45.94 13.54
CA ALA A 2 -39.74 45.15 12.80
C ALA A 2 -39.10 43.94 12.09
N VAL A 3 -39.72 42.77 12.24
CA VAL A 3 -39.57 41.60 11.36
C VAL A 3 -40.98 40.99 11.25
N ALA A 4 -41.81 41.56 10.38
CA ALA A 4 -43.17 41.11 10.13
C ALA A 4 -43.63 41.61 8.75
N SER A 5 -44.47 40.80 8.08
CA SER A 5 -44.89 40.91 6.67
C SER A 5 -43.72 40.70 5.68
N ILE A 6 -43.79 39.74 4.75
CA ILE A 6 -44.99 39.21 4.07
C ILE A 6 -45.28 37.75 4.42
N LEU A 7 -46.56 37.45 4.66
CA LEU A 7 -47.12 36.10 4.81
C LEU A 7 -48.22 35.88 3.75
N GLN A 8 -48.56 34.61 3.54
CA GLN A 8 -49.70 34.05 2.78
C GLN A 8 -49.46 33.81 1.26
N GLY A 9 -49.63 32.57 0.76
CA GLY A 9 -49.88 31.34 1.53
C GLY A 9 -50.10 30.03 0.77
N LEU A 10 -50.40 29.01 1.59
CA LEU A 10 -51.03 27.71 1.32
C LEU A 10 -50.21 26.60 0.63
N GLY A 11 -50.01 25.49 1.38
CA GLY A 11 -49.39 24.26 0.89
C GLY A 11 -48.95 23.29 2.00
N GLN A 12 -49.85 22.86 2.90
CA GLN A 12 -49.51 21.92 3.97
C GLN A 12 -49.08 20.54 3.45
N VAL A 13 -47.84 20.11 3.76
CA VAL A 13 -47.50 18.68 3.89
C VAL A 13 -46.61 18.49 5.11
N ALA A 14 -47.19 18.07 6.23
CA ALA A 14 -46.45 17.75 7.44
C ALA A 14 -45.77 16.37 7.31
N LEU A 15 -44.47 16.35 7.01
CA LEU A 15 -43.64 15.15 7.08
C LEU A 15 -43.52 14.66 8.53
N ARG A 16 -44.40 13.75 8.94
CA ARG A 16 -44.32 13.06 10.23
C ARG A 16 -43.03 12.25 10.30
N ALA A 17 -42.19 12.51 11.31
CA ALA A 17 -40.93 11.81 11.53
C ALA A 17 -41.13 10.29 11.61
N LYS A 18 -40.20 9.53 11.01
CA LYS A 18 -40.14 8.07 11.13
C LYS A 18 -39.78 7.71 12.57
N VAL A 19 -40.70 7.08 13.30
CA VAL A 19 -40.51 6.62 14.69
C VAL A 19 -40.87 5.15 14.78
N LYS A 20 -40.05 4.36 15.48
CA LYS A 20 -40.23 2.92 15.66
C LYS A 20 -41.54 2.65 16.41
N CYS A 21 -42.41 1.81 15.84
CA CYS A 21 -43.69 1.40 16.42
C CYS A 21 -43.44 0.17 17.31
N ILE A 22 -43.88 0.22 18.57
CA ILE A 22 -43.65 -0.84 19.58
C ILE A 22 -44.97 -1.59 19.78
N HIS A 23 -44.98 -2.87 19.39
CA HIS A 23 -46.12 -3.79 19.47
C HIS A 23 -45.66 -5.19 19.85
N GLU A 24 -46.59 -5.99 20.36
CA GLU A 24 -46.40 -7.41 20.71
C GLU A 24 -46.95 -8.35 19.60
N GLY A 25 -47.14 -7.82 18.40
CA GLY A 25 -47.55 -8.56 17.19
C GLY A 25 -48.97 -8.26 16.69
N GLN A 26 -49.75 -7.48 17.45
CA GLN A 26 -51.11 -7.08 17.12
C GLN A 26 -51.24 -5.55 17.04
N SER A 27 -52.15 -5.06 16.20
CA SER A 27 -52.52 -3.64 16.15
C SER A 27 -53.63 -3.31 17.17
N PRO A 28 -53.72 -2.06 17.65
CA PRO A 28 -52.83 -0.93 17.39
C PRO A 28 -51.55 -0.97 18.26
N CYS A 29 -50.41 -0.51 17.71
CA CYS A 29 -49.19 -0.40 18.52
C CYS A 29 -49.31 0.69 19.59
N ARG A 30 -48.51 0.61 20.67
CA ARG A 30 -48.64 1.43 21.90
C ARG A 30 -48.72 2.94 21.63
N ARG A 31 -48.15 3.44 20.53
CA ARG A 31 -48.28 4.84 20.11
C ARG A 31 -49.66 5.17 19.52
N CYS A 32 -50.13 4.40 18.55
CA CYS A 32 -51.42 4.62 17.89
C CYS A 32 -52.58 4.57 18.87
N GLN A 33 -52.50 3.67 19.86
CA GLN A 33 -53.42 3.56 20.99
C GLN A 33 -53.46 4.85 21.83
N ARG A 34 -52.30 5.42 22.19
CA ARG A 34 -52.23 6.70 22.94
C ARG A 34 -52.71 7.91 22.14
N THR A 35 -52.62 7.87 20.82
CA THR A 35 -53.03 8.98 19.94
C THR A 35 -54.42 8.81 19.35
N ASN A 36 -55.21 7.81 19.80
CA ASN A 36 -56.56 7.50 19.30
C ASN A 36 -56.64 7.39 17.75
N LEU A 37 -55.62 6.79 17.13
CA LEU A 37 -55.61 6.50 15.69
C LEU A 37 -56.17 5.10 15.45
N SER A 38 -57.35 5.03 14.83
CA SER A 38 -58.06 3.79 14.48
C SER A 38 -57.29 2.90 13.50
N ASP A 39 -56.62 3.52 12.53
CA ASP A 39 -56.12 2.82 11.34
C ASP A 39 -54.65 2.40 11.50
N CYS A 40 -54.38 1.58 12.51
CA CYS A 40 -53.05 1.01 12.72
C CYS A 40 -52.91 -0.34 12.00
N VAL A 41 -52.20 -0.34 10.87
CA VAL A 41 -51.83 -1.56 10.14
C VAL A 41 -50.36 -1.88 10.42
N LEU A 42 -50.08 -3.09 10.90
CA LEU A 42 -48.71 -3.62 11.00
C LEU A 42 -48.38 -4.32 9.68
N THR A 43 -47.21 -4.01 9.11
CA THR A 43 -46.72 -4.64 7.87
C THR A 43 -45.38 -5.33 8.12
N ASP A 44 -45.30 -6.63 7.84
CA ASP A 44 -44.05 -7.37 7.88
C ASP A 44 -43.06 -6.86 6.82
N THR A 45 -41.79 -6.74 7.22
CA THR A 45 -40.72 -6.19 6.39
C THR A 45 -40.24 -7.11 5.27
N TYR A 46 -40.79 -8.33 5.14
CA TYR A 46 -40.34 -9.34 4.17
C TYR A 46 -41.20 -9.47 2.90
N SER A 47 -42.24 -8.66 2.72
CA SER A 47 -43.13 -8.72 1.55
C SER A 47 -43.50 -7.34 0.98
N SER A 48 -42.58 -6.75 0.20
CA SER A 48 -42.93 -5.61 -0.67
C SER A 48 -43.54 -6.08 -2.00
N PRO A 49 -44.73 -5.59 -2.40
CA PRO A 49 -45.37 -5.98 -3.66
C PRO A 49 -44.71 -5.33 -4.89
N ALA A 50 -44.62 -6.09 -5.98
CA ALA A 50 -43.97 -5.67 -7.23
C ALA A 50 -44.60 -4.40 -7.84
N ARG A 51 -43.78 -3.35 -8.04
CA ARG A 51 -44.21 -2.08 -8.63
C ARG A 51 -44.32 -2.21 -10.15
N LYS A 52 -45.54 -2.17 -10.67
CA LYS A 52 -45.85 -2.33 -12.11
C LYS A 52 -45.21 -1.21 -12.95
N SER A 53 -44.37 -1.58 -13.91
CA SER A 53 -43.87 -0.67 -14.95
C SER A 53 -44.99 -0.28 -15.93
N ARG A 54 -45.11 1.02 -16.25
CA ARG A 54 -45.98 1.53 -17.33
C ARG A 54 -45.15 1.76 -18.59
N ARG A 55 -45.58 1.16 -19.71
CA ARG A 55 -44.92 1.19 -21.02
C ARG A 55 -45.07 2.53 -21.74
N ALA A 56 -44.05 2.88 -22.52
CA ALA A 56 -44.19 3.32 -23.92
C ALA A 56 -43.25 2.39 -24.73
N ALA A 57 -43.72 1.44 -25.55
CA ALA A 57 -44.55 1.54 -26.76
C ALA A 57 -43.76 2.01 -28.00
N LEU A 58 -43.26 1.04 -28.79
CA LEU A 58 -43.43 0.98 -30.25
C LEU A 58 -43.05 -0.42 -30.81
N ARG A 59 -43.61 -0.71 -31.99
CA ARG A 59 -43.69 -1.95 -32.81
C ARG A 59 -42.35 -2.74 -32.98
N THR A 60 -42.32 -4.02 -33.42
CA THR A 60 -43.17 -4.70 -34.43
C THR A 60 -43.24 -6.24 -34.25
N GLN A 61 -44.10 -6.93 -35.02
CA GLN A 61 -44.54 -8.33 -34.86
C GLN A 61 -43.67 -9.38 -35.60
N ASN A 62 -43.61 -10.60 -35.04
CA ASN A 62 -44.06 -11.88 -35.65
C ASN A 62 -43.79 -13.04 -34.65
N GLN A 63 -44.79 -13.78 -34.15
CA GLN A 63 -45.39 -15.01 -34.73
C GLN A 63 -44.33 -16.10 -35.05
N ARG A 64 -44.37 -17.34 -34.51
CA ARG A 64 -45.52 -18.21 -34.13
C ARG A 64 -45.26 -19.13 -32.90
N ARG A 65 -46.38 -19.59 -32.29
CA ARG A 65 -46.59 -20.77 -31.41
C ARG A 65 -46.67 -22.07 -32.28
N VAL A 66 -46.64 -23.35 -31.84
CA VAL A 66 -46.99 -24.03 -30.56
C VAL A 66 -46.47 -25.51 -30.59
N ILE A 67 -46.08 -26.07 -29.42
CA ILE A 67 -46.23 -27.47 -28.86
C ILE A 67 -46.26 -28.65 -29.88
N SER A 68 -45.48 -29.75 -29.76
CA SER A 68 -45.70 -30.90 -28.83
C SER A 68 -44.58 -31.96 -28.86
N GLU A 69 -44.37 -32.69 -27.76
CA GLU A 69 -43.73 -34.04 -27.69
C GLU A 69 -44.79 -35.16 -27.98
N PRO A 70 -44.57 -36.51 -27.88
CA PRO A 70 -43.38 -37.27 -27.46
C PRO A 70 -43.06 -38.66 -28.15
N THR A 71 -41.90 -39.23 -27.78
CA THR A 71 -41.53 -40.69 -27.70
C THR A 71 -41.24 -41.62 -28.91
N THR A 72 -40.27 -42.52 -28.66
CA THR A 72 -40.12 -43.96 -29.06
C THR A 72 -39.37 -44.43 -30.35
N THR A 73 -38.15 -44.98 -30.10
CA THR A 73 -37.60 -46.30 -30.52
C THR A 73 -37.06 -46.65 -31.93
N LEU A 74 -35.81 -47.18 -31.90
CA LEU A 74 -35.25 -48.35 -32.61
C LEU A 74 -35.04 -48.34 -34.15
N ASN A 75 -33.77 -48.20 -34.59
CA ASN A 75 -32.96 -49.32 -35.13
C ASN A 75 -31.58 -48.85 -35.71
N SER A 76 -30.57 -49.73 -35.63
CA SER A 76 -29.21 -49.63 -36.23
C SER A 76 -29.11 -50.59 -37.45
N PRO A 77 -27.95 -50.88 -38.12
CA PRO A 77 -26.54 -50.50 -37.92
C PRO A 77 -25.82 -50.11 -39.26
N PRO A 78 -24.52 -50.42 -39.53
CA PRO A 78 -23.32 -49.72 -39.04
C PRO A 78 -22.35 -49.25 -40.16
N SER A 79 -21.37 -48.39 -39.81
CA SER A 79 -20.08 -48.33 -40.54
C SER A 79 -18.94 -47.86 -39.63
N HIS A 80 -17.72 -48.32 -39.96
CA HIS A 80 -16.52 -48.23 -39.11
C HIS A 80 -15.80 -46.88 -39.19
N ALA A 81 -15.26 -46.40 -38.06
CA ALA A 81 -13.88 -45.91 -37.95
C ALA A 81 -13.48 -45.74 -36.46
N SER A 82 -12.22 -46.06 -36.13
CA SER A 82 -11.69 -46.00 -34.76
C SER A 82 -10.65 -44.90 -34.62
N ARG A 83 -10.71 -44.08 -33.56
CA ARG A 83 -9.66 -43.96 -32.51
C ARG A 83 -9.78 -42.71 -31.62
N ASP A 84 -9.38 -42.94 -30.37
CA ASP A 84 -8.79 -42.04 -29.37
C ASP A 84 -9.60 -40.82 -28.87
N ALA A 85 -10.16 -41.01 -27.67
CA ALA A 85 -10.95 -40.02 -26.95
C ALA A 85 -10.08 -39.07 -26.12
N GLN A 86 -10.35 -37.76 -26.23
CA GLN A 86 -10.06 -36.81 -25.17
C GLN A 86 -11.02 -37.05 -23.99
N PRO A 87 -10.59 -36.95 -22.72
CA PRO A 87 -11.53 -36.86 -21.60
C PRO A 87 -12.32 -35.55 -21.70
N PRO A 88 -13.63 -35.55 -21.42
CA PRO A 88 -14.46 -34.36 -21.61
C PRO A 88 -14.07 -33.25 -20.62
N SER A 89 -13.79 -32.07 -21.16
CA SER A 89 -13.63 -30.85 -20.38
C SER A 89 -14.93 -30.54 -19.64
N LEU A 90 -14.91 -30.71 -18.31
CA LEU A 90 -15.99 -30.26 -17.45
C LEU A 90 -16.18 -28.74 -17.63
N PRO A 91 -17.43 -28.24 -17.78
CA PRO A 91 -17.66 -26.80 -17.83
C PRO A 91 -17.23 -26.16 -16.50
N PRO A 92 -16.76 -24.90 -16.52
CA PRO A 92 -16.34 -24.23 -15.31
C PRO A 92 -17.51 -24.16 -14.32
N ARG A 93 -17.32 -24.72 -13.13
CA ARG A 93 -18.29 -24.66 -12.03
C ARG A 93 -18.49 -23.21 -11.63
N SER A 94 -19.62 -22.63 -12.04
CA SER A 94 -20.08 -21.30 -11.62
C SER A 94 -20.64 -21.36 -10.19
N THR A 95 -19.77 -21.58 -9.20
CA THR A 95 -20.10 -21.63 -7.77
C THR A 95 -20.32 -20.25 -7.15
N SER A 96 -21.23 -19.49 -7.74
CA SER A 96 -21.64 -18.14 -7.31
C SER A 96 -22.48 -18.17 -6.01
N GLY A 97 -21.93 -18.64 -4.89
CA GLY A 97 -22.60 -18.53 -3.58
C GLY A 97 -22.24 -19.52 -2.48
N LEU A 98 -21.41 -20.55 -2.74
CA LEU A 98 -20.98 -21.48 -1.68
C LEU A 98 -19.89 -20.86 -0.81
N ASN A 99 -19.87 -21.22 0.48
CA ASN A 99 -18.80 -20.85 1.40
C ASN A 99 -17.55 -21.70 1.07
N PRO A 100 -16.43 -21.10 0.60
CA PRO A 100 -15.26 -21.84 0.15
C PRO A 100 -14.46 -22.48 1.30
N ILE A 101 -14.84 -22.21 2.56
CA ILE A 101 -14.14 -22.71 3.75
C ILE A 101 -14.70 -24.05 4.24
N VAL A 102 -15.99 -24.35 3.98
CA VAL A 102 -16.70 -25.49 4.59
C VAL A 102 -16.09 -26.86 4.26
N ALA A 103 -15.40 -26.98 3.12
CA ALA A 103 -14.77 -28.22 2.68
C ALA A 103 -13.30 -28.37 3.11
N LEU A 104 -12.71 -27.38 3.81
CA LEU A 104 -11.28 -27.37 4.13
C LEU A 104 -10.99 -28.13 5.43
N PRO A 105 -10.01 -29.04 5.46
CA PRO A 105 -9.60 -29.74 6.67
C PRO A 105 -8.83 -28.81 7.62
N SER A 106 -8.94 -29.05 8.93
CA SER A 106 -8.27 -28.26 9.97
C SER A 106 -6.76 -28.13 9.76
N SER A 107 -6.11 -29.19 9.26
CA SER A 107 -4.68 -29.20 8.94
C SER A 107 -4.28 -28.17 7.89
N THR A 108 -5.13 -27.92 6.88
CA THR A 108 -4.91 -26.89 5.86
C THR A 108 -5.11 -25.49 6.45
N ILE A 109 -6.06 -25.31 7.37
CA ILE A 109 -6.27 -24.02 8.07
C ILE A 109 -5.08 -23.73 9.00
N ILE A 110 -4.61 -24.72 9.76
CA ILE A 110 -3.42 -24.60 10.63
C ILE A 110 -2.17 -24.30 9.80
N ALA A 111 -1.97 -24.96 8.66
CA ALA A 111 -0.89 -24.64 7.73
C ALA A 111 -0.98 -23.21 7.17
N ALA A 112 -2.19 -22.66 6.99
CA ALA A 112 -2.38 -21.25 6.65
C ALA A 112 -2.02 -20.32 7.81
N CYS A 113 -2.35 -20.67 9.06
CA CYS A 113 -1.91 -19.92 10.24
C CYS A 113 -0.37 -19.90 10.38
N GLU A 114 0.31 -21.02 10.13
CA GLU A 114 1.78 -21.08 10.09
C GLU A 114 2.37 -20.22 8.97
N THR A 115 1.80 -20.33 7.76
CA THR A 115 2.22 -19.55 6.59
C THR A 115 2.08 -18.07 6.86
N TYR A 116 0.96 -17.66 7.48
CA TYR A 116 0.71 -16.29 7.88
C TYR A 116 1.76 -15.77 8.85
N ARG A 117 2.02 -16.50 9.95
CA ARG A 117 3.01 -16.12 10.96
C ARG A 117 4.42 -15.94 10.38
N LYS A 118 4.80 -16.79 9.42
CA LYS A 118 6.10 -16.74 8.73
C LYS A 118 6.17 -15.58 7.72
N LYS A 119 5.14 -15.40 6.87
CA LYS A 119 5.18 -14.46 5.72
C LYS A 119 4.64 -13.06 6.00
N PHE A 120 3.92 -12.84 7.10
CA PHE A 120 3.42 -11.53 7.52
C PHE A 120 3.80 -11.22 8.98
N PRO A 121 5.10 -11.21 9.34
CA PRO A 121 5.54 -11.10 10.73
C PRO A 121 5.17 -9.76 11.38
N VAL A 122 5.07 -8.68 10.59
CA VAL A 122 4.56 -7.36 11.05
C VAL A 122 3.08 -7.39 11.46
N ALA A 123 2.39 -8.50 11.19
CA ALA A 123 0.99 -8.74 11.50
C ALA A 123 0.82 -9.89 12.51
N ASN A 124 1.82 -10.14 13.36
CA ASN A 124 1.80 -11.18 14.40
C ASN A 124 0.88 -10.85 15.60
N PHE A 125 -0.40 -10.59 15.32
CA PHE A 125 -1.47 -10.32 16.31
C PHE A 125 -2.33 -11.54 16.66
N LEU A 126 -2.04 -12.70 16.06
CA LEU A 126 -2.72 -13.95 16.35
C LEU A 126 -2.02 -14.68 17.48
N HIS A 127 -2.75 -15.02 18.55
CA HIS A 127 -2.20 -15.92 19.57
C HIS A 127 -2.20 -17.35 19.02
N TYR A 128 -1.10 -17.71 18.36
CA TYR A 128 -0.96 -18.97 17.63
C TYR A 128 -1.29 -20.22 18.49
N PRO A 129 -0.82 -20.34 19.76
CA PRO A 129 -1.13 -21.51 20.59
C PRO A 129 -2.64 -21.71 20.86
N SER A 130 -3.38 -20.64 21.16
CA SER A 130 -4.85 -20.73 21.34
C SER A 130 -5.55 -21.05 20.02
N LEU A 131 -5.17 -20.34 18.94
CA LEU A 131 -5.81 -20.52 17.64
C LEU A 131 -5.68 -21.95 17.10
N ILE A 132 -4.52 -22.60 17.26
CA ILE A 132 -4.37 -24.01 16.84
C ILE A 132 -5.09 -24.98 17.78
N ALA A 133 -5.24 -24.67 19.07
CA ALA A 133 -6.02 -25.48 19.99
C ALA A 133 -7.51 -25.44 19.62
N ASP A 134 -8.06 -24.24 19.36
CA ASP A 134 -9.44 -24.03 18.93
C ASP A 134 -9.73 -24.73 17.59
N LEU A 135 -8.85 -24.56 16.60
CA LEU A 135 -8.96 -25.23 15.29
C LEU A 135 -8.84 -26.77 15.38
N SER A 136 -8.05 -27.28 16.32
CA SER A 136 -7.90 -28.74 16.53
C SER A 136 -9.10 -29.34 17.25
N ALA A 137 -9.69 -28.61 18.21
CA ALA A 137 -10.85 -29.06 18.97
C ALA A 137 -12.16 -28.94 18.15
N ASN A 138 -12.37 -27.81 17.48
CA ASN A 138 -13.53 -27.57 16.64
C ASN A 138 -13.23 -26.50 15.58
N PRO A 139 -13.02 -26.85 14.30
CA PRO A 139 -12.79 -25.90 13.22
C PRO A 139 -13.90 -24.85 13.03
N SER A 140 -15.13 -25.17 13.46
CA SER A 140 -16.29 -24.28 13.35
C SER A 140 -16.34 -23.21 14.45
N SER A 141 -15.38 -23.21 15.38
CA SER A 141 -15.21 -22.16 16.40
C SER A 141 -14.65 -20.87 15.82
N VAL A 142 -13.90 -20.95 14.72
CA VAL A 142 -13.26 -19.81 14.05
C VAL A 142 -14.17 -19.27 12.95
N ASP A 143 -14.31 -17.95 12.89
CA ASP A 143 -15.19 -17.27 11.93
C ASP A 143 -14.78 -17.56 10.47
N PRO A 144 -15.68 -18.06 9.60
CA PRO A 144 -15.36 -18.32 8.20
C PRO A 144 -14.87 -17.09 7.42
N VAL A 145 -15.24 -15.88 7.84
CA VAL A 145 -14.74 -14.62 7.26
C VAL A 145 -13.26 -14.45 7.55
N PHE A 146 -12.82 -14.79 8.76
CA PHE A 146 -11.43 -14.75 9.18
C PHE A 146 -10.60 -15.79 8.43
N VAL A 147 -11.09 -17.03 8.32
CA VAL A 147 -10.37 -18.09 7.56
C VAL A 147 -10.25 -17.72 6.08
N ALA A 148 -11.27 -17.09 5.48
CA ALA A 148 -11.19 -16.60 4.11
C ALA A 148 -10.22 -15.42 3.95
N ALA A 149 -10.18 -14.49 4.91
CA ALA A 149 -9.20 -13.40 4.90
C ALA A 149 -7.76 -13.94 5.02
N LEU A 150 -7.52 -14.90 5.92
CA LEU A 150 -6.25 -15.61 6.10
C LEU A 150 -5.80 -16.31 4.81
N LEU A 151 -6.68 -17.07 4.16
CA LEU A 151 -6.37 -17.80 2.92
C LEU A 151 -6.15 -16.87 1.72
N SER A 152 -6.81 -15.69 1.68
CA SER A 152 -6.51 -14.68 0.65
C SER A 152 -5.04 -14.22 0.70
N LEU A 153 -4.41 -14.24 1.87
CA LEU A 153 -2.98 -13.96 2.04
C LEU A 153 -2.10 -15.19 1.81
N CYS A 154 -2.51 -16.36 2.32
CA CYS A 154 -1.63 -17.52 2.43
C CYS A 154 -1.65 -18.46 1.21
N ALA A 155 -2.76 -18.56 0.46
CA ALA A 155 -2.90 -19.56 -0.60
C ALA A 155 -1.79 -19.48 -1.67
N ARG A 156 -1.31 -18.28 -2.00
CA ARG A 156 -0.18 -18.06 -2.94
C ARG A 156 1.15 -18.69 -2.50
N PHE A 157 1.31 -19.01 -1.22
CA PHE A 157 2.51 -19.65 -0.64
C PHE A 157 2.28 -21.13 -0.29
N MET A 158 1.09 -21.68 -0.56
CA MET A 158 0.64 -23.01 -0.12
C MET A 158 0.33 -23.94 -1.31
N SER A 159 1.25 -24.02 -2.28
CA SER A 159 1.08 -24.77 -3.52
C SER A 159 0.76 -26.26 -3.35
N THR A 160 1.10 -26.85 -2.20
CA THR A 160 0.85 -28.27 -1.86
C THR A 160 -0.60 -28.58 -1.45
N HIS A 161 -1.40 -27.58 -1.06
CA HIS A 161 -2.70 -27.81 -0.40
C HIS A 161 -3.92 -27.89 -1.34
N GLN A 162 -3.73 -27.84 -2.66
CA GLN A 162 -4.82 -27.85 -3.67
C GLN A 162 -5.93 -26.80 -3.38
N LEU A 163 -5.52 -25.63 -2.90
CA LEU A 163 -6.42 -24.52 -2.60
C LEU A 163 -6.95 -23.85 -3.88
N ASP A 164 -8.12 -23.20 -3.77
CA ASP A 164 -8.60 -22.28 -4.80
C ASP A 164 -7.66 -21.06 -4.92
N ALA A 165 -7.80 -20.31 -6.02
CA ALA A 165 -7.10 -19.04 -6.19
C ALA A 165 -7.40 -18.07 -5.03
N ALA A 166 -6.39 -17.32 -4.57
CA ALA A 166 -6.52 -16.39 -3.44
C ALA A 166 -7.69 -15.38 -3.57
N GLU A 167 -8.03 -14.99 -4.80
CA GLU A 167 -9.14 -14.09 -5.13
C GLU A 167 -10.52 -14.73 -4.84
N THR A 168 -10.65 -16.06 -4.83
CA THR A 168 -11.89 -16.76 -4.39
C THR A 168 -12.16 -16.48 -2.91
N TYR A 169 -11.16 -16.69 -2.06
CA TYR A 169 -11.26 -16.43 -0.62
C TYR A 169 -11.43 -14.92 -0.34
N ALA A 170 -10.70 -14.06 -1.06
CA ALA A 170 -10.85 -12.62 -0.95
C ALA A 170 -12.26 -12.13 -1.32
N ASN A 171 -12.86 -12.66 -2.39
CA ASN A 171 -14.24 -12.31 -2.77
C ASN A 171 -15.26 -12.70 -1.70
N TYR A 172 -15.11 -13.89 -1.10
CA TYR A 172 -15.96 -14.30 0.01
C TYR A 172 -15.78 -13.37 1.22
N ALA A 173 -14.55 -13.14 1.66
CA ALA A 173 -14.24 -12.25 2.78
C ALA A 173 -14.77 -10.83 2.54
N ARG A 174 -14.49 -10.22 1.38
CA ARG A 174 -15.01 -8.89 1.01
C ARG A 174 -16.53 -8.81 1.06
N LYS A 175 -17.23 -9.84 0.56
CA LYS A 175 -18.70 -9.87 0.57
C LYS A 175 -19.23 -9.92 2.01
N GLN A 176 -18.69 -10.79 2.86
CA GLN A 176 -19.15 -10.91 4.25
C GLN A 176 -18.78 -9.68 5.08
N LEU A 177 -17.57 -9.15 4.94
CA LEU A 177 -17.15 -7.91 5.61
C LEU A 177 -18.03 -6.71 5.23
N ALA A 178 -18.48 -6.63 3.98
CA ALA A 178 -19.43 -5.59 3.55
C ALA A 178 -20.82 -5.77 4.19
N HIS A 179 -21.32 -7.01 4.32
CA HIS A 179 -22.58 -7.28 5.03
C HIS A 179 -22.50 -6.96 6.53
N ARG A 180 -21.32 -7.18 7.14
CA ARG A 180 -21.08 -7.04 8.59
C ARG A 180 -20.45 -5.70 8.99
N ALA A 181 -20.30 -4.76 8.04
CA ALA A 181 -19.63 -3.47 8.22
C ALA A 181 -20.26 -2.56 9.29
N LEU A 182 -21.53 -2.79 9.65
CA LEU A 182 -22.30 -2.04 10.65
C LEU A 182 -22.71 -2.90 11.85
N GLU A 183 -22.15 -4.12 11.99
CA GLU A 183 -22.30 -4.92 13.21
C GLU A 183 -21.47 -4.34 14.37
N ALA A 184 -21.73 -4.83 15.58
CA ALA A 184 -20.86 -4.53 16.71
C ALA A 184 -19.41 -4.98 16.40
N PRO A 185 -18.39 -4.20 16.77
CA PRO A 185 -17.01 -4.55 16.48
C PRO A 185 -16.64 -5.86 17.20
N SER A 186 -15.84 -6.69 16.53
CA SER A 186 -15.28 -7.90 17.12
C SER A 186 -13.83 -8.08 16.67
N LEU A 187 -13.02 -8.74 17.49
CA LEU A 187 -11.60 -8.96 17.19
C LEU A 187 -11.41 -9.70 15.86
N TYR A 188 -12.21 -10.74 15.61
CA TYR A 188 -12.18 -11.47 14.33
C TYR A 188 -12.53 -10.59 13.12
N LEU A 189 -13.51 -9.68 13.23
CA LEU A 189 -13.83 -8.75 12.13
C LEU A 189 -12.69 -7.74 11.89
N ALA A 190 -12.15 -7.13 12.95
CA ALA A 190 -11.02 -6.21 12.85
C ALA A 190 -9.79 -6.89 12.21
N GLN A 191 -9.43 -8.09 12.67
CA GLN A 191 -8.31 -8.87 12.14
C GLN A 191 -8.55 -9.31 10.68
N SER A 192 -9.78 -9.68 10.32
CA SER A 192 -10.15 -9.98 8.93
C SER A 192 -9.99 -8.78 8.00
N LEU A 193 -10.34 -7.57 8.47
CA LEU A 193 -10.16 -6.32 7.72
C LEU A 193 -8.67 -5.99 7.55
N VAL A 194 -7.84 -6.18 8.58
CA VAL A 194 -6.36 -6.02 8.49
C VAL A 194 -5.76 -6.98 7.46
N MET A 195 -6.18 -8.25 7.45
CA MET A 195 -5.72 -9.23 6.46
C MET A 195 -6.13 -8.86 5.03
N ILE A 196 -7.40 -8.45 4.83
CA ILE A 196 -7.89 -8.03 3.52
C ILE A 196 -7.24 -6.71 3.05
N THR A 197 -6.85 -5.83 3.97
CA THR A 197 -6.06 -4.62 3.65
C THR A 197 -4.74 -4.98 2.96
N PHE A 198 -3.97 -5.92 3.50
CA PHE A 198 -2.74 -6.42 2.86
C PHE A 198 -3.03 -7.06 1.50
N TYR A 199 -4.12 -7.83 1.38
CA TYR A 199 -4.50 -8.47 0.13
C TYR A 199 -4.82 -7.47 -0.98
N GLU A 200 -5.66 -6.47 -0.67
CA GLU A 200 -6.07 -5.44 -1.63
C GLU A 200 -4.90 -4.53 -2.01
N TRP A 201 -3.99 -4.21 -1.08
CA TRP A 201 -2.77 -3.46 -1.37
C TRP A 201 -1.83 -4.21 -2.31
N GLY A 202 -1.46 -5.45 -1.98
CA GLY A 202 -0.62 -6.29 -2.85
C GLY A 202 -1.26 -6.63 -4.20
N SER A 203 -2.59 -6.47 -4.31
CA SER A 203 -3.33 -6.59 -5.57
C SER A 203 -3.44 -5.27 -6.36
N GLY A 204 -2.77 -4.19 -5.95
CA GLY A 204 -2.79 -2.88 -6.62
C GLY A 204 -4.08 -2.08 -6.42
N ARG A 205 -4.91 -2.42 -5.43
CA ARG A 205 -6.23 -1.82 -5.18
C ARG A 205 -6.21 -0.90 -3.96
N ALA A 206 -5.29 0.06 -3.98
CA ALA A 206 -4.95 0.91 -2.84
C ALA A 206 -6.15 1.61 -2.17
N TYR A 207 -7.17 2.07 -2.91
CA TYR A 207 -8.38 2.66 -2.31
C TYR A 207 -9.13 1.68 -1.41
N LYS A 208 -9.30 0.43 -1.87
CA LYS A 208 -9.97 -0.62 -1.08
C LYS A 208 -9.14 -0.96 0.16
N ALA A 209 -7.82 -1.07 0.02
CA ALA A 209 -6.92 -1.28 1.14
C ALA A 209 -7.07 -0.16 2.20
N TRP A 210 -7.06 1.10 1.78
CA TRP A 210 -7.25 2.23 2.70
C TRP A 210 -8.62 2.23 3.39
N MET A 211 -9.71 1.95 2.66
CA MET A 211 -11.05 1.83 3.25
C MET A 211 -11.13 0.70 4.29
N TYR A 212 -10.57 -0.49 3.99
CA TYR A 212 -10.55 -1.60 4.94
C TYR A 212 -9.65 -1.32 6.15
N SER A 213 -8.52 -0.64 5.97
CA SER A 213 -7.63 -0.20 7.07
C SER A 213 -8.34 0.77 8.01
N GLY A 214 -9.07 1.75 7.46
CA GLY A 214 -9.90 2.68 8.25
C GLY A 214 -10.98 1.97 9.04
N MET A 215 -11.71 1.02 8.41
CA MET A 215 -12.70 0.20 9.12
C MET A 215 -12.09 -0.63 10.26
N ALA A 216 -10.95 -1.28 10.01
CA ALA A 216 -10.22 -2.03 11.04
C ALA A 216 -9.81 -1.12 12.21
N THR A 217 -9.30 0.07 11.89
CA THR A 217 -8.85 1.08 12.85
C THR A 217 -9.98 1.53 13.79
N TYR A 218 -11.16 1.84 13.26
CA TYR A 218 -12.30 2.23 14.11
C TYR A 218 -12.82 1.05 14.97
N MET A 219 -12.86 -0.17 14.42
CA MET A 219 -13.25 -1.35 15.21
C MET A 219 -12.28 -1.59 16.36
N ILE A 220 -10.96 -1.55 16.11
CA ILE A 220 -9.96 -1.85 17.13
C ILE A 220 -9.84 -0.75 18.20
N GLN A 221 -10.00 0.52 17.83
CA GLN A 221 -10.12 1.63 18.80
C GLN A 221 -11.32 1.45 19.74
N SER A 222 -12.47 1.05 19.20
CA SER A 222 -13.68 0.80 20.01
C SER A 222 -13.49 -0.37 20.97
N LEU A 223 -12.85 -1.46 20.51
CA LEU A 223 -12.60 -2.65 21.32
C LEU A 223 -11.57 -2.39 22.42
N LEU A 224 -10.48 -1.68 22.12
CA LEU A 224 -9.49 -1.26 23.12
C LEU A 224 -10.13 -0.41 24.21
N LYS A 225 -10.91 0.62 23.82
CA LYS A 225 -11.65 1.43 24.79
C LYS A 225 -12.56 0.57 25.69
N THR A 226 -13.29 -0.39 25.11
CA THR A 226 -14.17 -1.27 25.90
C THR A 226 -13.37 -2.17 26.84
N ALA A 227 -12.19 -2.64 26.43
CA ALA A 227 -11.29 -3.42 27.27
C ALA A 227 -10.69 -2.58 28.41
N ASP A 228 -10.17 -1.38 28.11
CA ASP A 228 -9.63 -0.45 29.10
C ASP A 228 -10.72 -0.04 30.11
N ASP A 229 -11.91 0.37 29.64
CA ASP A 229 -13.08 0.67 30.49
C ASP A 229 -13.44 -0.55 31.38
N SER A 230 -13.40 -1.78 30.85
CA SER A 230 -13.67 -3.00 31.62
C SER A 230 -12.60 -3.30 32.68
N MET A 231 -11.32 -3.06 32.36
CA MET A 231 -10.18 -3.28 33.26
C MET A 231 -10.20 -2.34 34.46
N GLU A 232 -10.61 -1.07 34.26
CA GLU A 232 -10.80 -0.12 35.36
C GLU A 232 -11.89 -0.56 36.34
N HIS A 233 -12.94 -1.21 35.85
CA HIS A 233 -14.07 -1.66 36.67
C HIS A 233 -13.84 -3.05 37.30
N ASN A 234 -13.11 -3.95 36.63
CA ASN A 234 -12.80 -5.29 37.15
C ASN A 234 -11.34 -5.72 36.89
N PRO A 235 -10.39 -5.33 37.75
CA PRO A 235 -8.99 -5.68 37.60
C PRO A 235 -8.67 -7.18 37.73
N GLN A 236 -9.58 -8.00 38.25
CA GLN A 236 -9.36 -9.45 38.38
C GLN A 236 -9.58 -10.19 37.04
N GLU A 237 -10.64 -9.86 36.32
CA GLU A 237 -10.91 -10.39 34.96
C GLU A 237 -9.78 -10.06 33.96
N PHE A 238 -9.03 -8.98 34.19
CA PHE A 238 -7.87 -8.65 33.36
C PHE A 238 -6.83 -9.79 33.32
N HIS A 239 -6.60 -10.49 34.43
CA HIS A 239 -5.62 -11.58 34.49
C HIS A 239 -5.98 -12.76 33.58
N ASP A 240 -7.27 -13.05 33.44
CA ASP A 240 -7.76 -14.13 32.57
C ASP A 240 -7.81 -13.70 31.10
N CYS A 241 -7.96 -12.39 30.84
CA CYS A 241 -8.09 -11.81 29.49
C CYS A 241 -6.78 -11.25 28.89
N GLN A 242 -5.61 -11.40 29.53
CA GLN A 242 -4.36 -10.74 29.09
C GLN A 242 -3.95 -11.08 27.66
N THR A 243 -4.10 -12.34 27.25
CA THR A 243 -3.81 -12.77 25.87
C THR A 243 -4.72 -12.04 24.87
N GLN A 244 -6.01 -11.93 25.17
CA GLN A 244 -6.97 -11.21 24.31
C GLN A 244 -6.66 -9.71 24.25
N TYR A 245 -6.28 -9.10 25.37
CA TYR A 245 -5.82 -7.71 25.42
C TYR A 245 -4.56 -7.49 24.57
N GLU A 246 -3.59 -8.40 24.64
CA GLU A 246 -2.39 -8.31 23.80
C GLU A 246 -2.71 -8.50 22.31
N GLN A 247 -3.69 -9.34 21.95
CA GLN A 247 -4.19 -9.40 20.58
C GLN A 247 -4.81 -8.07 20.13
N LEU A 248 -5.55 -7.38 21.01
CA LEU A 248 -6.09 -6.04 20.71
C LEU A 248 -4.97 -5.03 20.43
N VAL A 249 -3.98 -4.97 21.32
CA VAL A 249 -2.79 -4.11 21.21
C VAL A 249 -2.02 -4.39 19.92
N ARG A 250 -1.73 -5.67 19.60
CA ARG A 250 -1.00 -6.06 18.39
C ARG A 250 -1.80 -5.80 17.11
N THR A 251 -3.12 -6.02 17.11
CA THR A 251 -3.98 -5.66 15.97
C THR A 251 -3.97 -4.15 15.76
N TYR A 252 -4.01 -3.34 16.83
CA TYR A 252 -3.94 -1.89 16.75
C TYR A 252 -2.63 -1.39 16.14
N TRP A 253 -1.48 -1.90 16.58
CA TRP A 253 -0.18 -1.51 16.02
C TRP A 253 0.04 -2.03 14.60
N CYS A 254 -0.65 -3.11 14.20
CA CYS A 254 -0.72 -3.53 12.81
C CYS A 254 -1.51 -2.53 11.96
N CYS A 255 -2.68 -2.04 12.42
CA CYS A 255 -3.41 -0.96 11.76
C CYS A 255 -2.56 0.32 11.65
N PHE A 256 -1.77 0.66 12.68
CA PHE A 256 -0.82 1.79 12.63
C PHE A 256 0.24 1.61 11.55
N ALA A 257 0.87 0.43 11.46
CA ALA A 257 1.84 0.14 10.41
C ALA A 257 1.20 0.21 9.01
N GLN A 258 -0.04 -0.29 8.84
CA GLN A 258 -0.79 -0.18 7.59
C GLN A 258 -1.14 1.27 7.22
N ASP A 259 -1.51 2.13 8.18
CA ASP A 259 -1.71 3.57 7.92
C ASP A 259 -0.40 4.23 7.47
N CYS A 260 0.74 3.88 8.08
CA CYS A 260 2.05 4.37 7.64
C CYS A 260 2.39 3.91 6.20
N GLU A 261 2.17 2.63 5.87
CA GLU A 261 2.44 2.08 4.54
C GLU A 261 1.50 2.67 3.46
N LEU A 262 0.21 2.84 3.76
CA LEU A 262 -0.81 3.29 2.79
C LEU A 262 -0.85 4.82 2.62
N SER A 263 -0.71 5.58 3.72
CA SER A 263 -0.72 7.05 3.70
C SER A 263 0.62 7.66 3.30
N SER A 264 1.62 6.82 3.00
CA SER A 264 2.86 7.20 2.33
C SER A 264 2.63 7.99 1.03
N GLY A 265 1.51 7.70 0.34
CA GLY A 265 1.23 8.06 -1.06
C GLY A 265 0.49 9.35 -1.39
N ALA A 266 -0.16 10.05 -0.44
CA ALA A 266 -1.08 11.15 -0.76
C ALA A 266 -0.98 12.35 0.18
N ARG A 267 -1.73 13.43 -0.14
CA ARG A 267 -2.10 14.49 0.82
C ARG A 267 -3.07 14.00 1.91
N GLN A 268 -2.93 12.75 2.33
CA GLN A 268 -3.80 12.08 3.27
C GLN A 268 -3.23 12.26 4.67
N HIS A 269 -4.07 12.72 5.60
CA HIS A 269 -3.70 12.77 7.01
C HIS A 269 -3.60 11.34 7.54
N PHE A 270 -2.58 11.05 8.35
CA PHE A 270 -2.56 9.81 9.12
C PHE A 270 -3.78 9.79 10.04
N ALA A 271 -4.49 8.66 10.05
CA ALA A 271 -5.59 8.43 10.98
C ALA A 271 -5.05 8.19 12.40
N LEU A 272 -3.81 7.69 12.51
CA LEU A 272 -3.16 7.34 13.78
C LEU A 272 -1.85 8.13 13.96
N SER A 273 -1.53 8.46 15.22
CA SER A 273 -0.41 9.35 15.57
C SER A 273 0.40 8.78 16.73
N PHE A 274 1.59 8.23 16.45
CA PHE A 274 2.44 7.50 17.42
C PHE A 274 2.63 8.23 18.76
N ARG A 275 2.62 9.56 18.75
CA ARG A 275 2.85 10.42 19.94
C ARG A 275 1.58 10.80 20.71
N GLN A 276 0.38 10.49 20.21
CA GLN A 276 -0.91 10.91 20.78
C GLN A 276 -1.79 9.71 21.18
N ILE A 277 -1.16 8.56 21.41
CA ILE A 277 -1.80 7.26 21.62
C ILE A 277 -1.51 6.75 23.03
N SER A 278 -2.56 6.43 23.78
CA SER A 278 -2.46 5.83 25.13
C SER A 278 -2.38 4.30 25.12
N VAL A 279 -2.27 3.67 23.96
CA VAL A 279 -2.12 2.22 23.80
C VAL A 279 -0.65 1.83 24.05
N PRO A 280 -0.35 0.85 24.91
CA PRO A 280 1.01 0.37 25.14
C PRO A 280 1.60 -0.30 23.89
N LEU A 281 2.91 -0.30 23.75
CA LEU A 281 3.60 -1.07 22.70
C LEU A 281 3.48 -2.59 22.97
N PRO A 282 3.58 -3.44 21.92
CA PRO A 282 3.51 -4.89 22.07
C PRO A 282 4.51 -5.46 23.09
N ILE A 283 4.10 -6.50 23.82
CA ILE A 283 5.01 -7.28 24.67
C ILE A 283 5.85 -8.22 23.79
N SER A 284 6.85 -8.87 24.39
CA SER A 284 7.70 -9.86 23.70
C SER A 284 6.87 -10.99 23.08
N ASP A 285 7.33 -11.54 21.96
CA ASP A 285 6.70 -12.71 21.33
C ASP A 285 6.75 -13.93 22.27
N HIS A 286 7.81 -14.08 23.06
CA HIS A 286 7.88 -15.08 24.12
C HIS A 286 6.72 -14.94 25.14
N ASP A 287 6.56 -13.77 25.76
CA ASP A 287 5.56 -13.61 26.83
C ASP A 287 4.14 -13.65 26.29
N PHE A 288 3.92 -13.15 25.07
CA PHE A 288 2.64 -13.31 24.38
C PHE A 288 2.29 -14.79 24.16
N ASN A 289 3.18 -15.58 23.57
CA ASN A 289 2.93 -17.00 23.28
C ASN A 289 2.70 -17.86 24.54
N PHE A 290 3.33 -17.50 25.67
CA PHE A 290 3.14 -18.20 26.94
C PHE A 290 2.07 -17.59 27.85
N GLY A 291 1.34 -16.56 27.38
CA GLY A 291 0.31 -15.88 28.18
C GLY A 291 0.85 -15.25 29.46
N ARG A 292 2.09 -14.77 29.47
CA ARG A 292 2.76 -14.25 30.67
C ARG A 292 2.42 -12.76 30.89
N PRO A 293 2.11 -12.35 32.13
CA PRO A 293 1.93 -10.95 32.47
C PRO A 293 3.25 -10.19 32.33
N SER A 294 3.27 -9.14 31.50
CA SER A 294 4.32 -8.12 31.59
C SER A 294 3.98 -7.13 32.73
N PRO A 295 4.80 -7.04 33.79
CA PRO A 295 4.54 -6.15 34.91
C PRO A 295 4.75 -4.67 34.58
N ARG A 296 5.41 -4.36 33.45
CA ARG A 296 5.59 -2.99 32.93
C ARG A 296 5.58 -3.02 31.40
N ARG A 297 4.51 -2.52 30.81
CA ARG A 297 4.40 -2.32 29.36
C ARG A 297 5.12 -1.02 28.95
N LEU A 298 5.85 -1.06 27.85
CA LEU A 298 6.55 0.13 27.31
C LEU A 298 5.53 1.02 26.59
N MET A 299 5.50 2.32 26.90
CA MET A 299 4.66 3.29 26.17
C MET A 299 5.42 3.90 24.98
N PRO A 300 4.71 4.37 23.93
CA PRO A 300 5.32 5.10 22.81
C PRO A 300 6.15 6.33 23.23
N SER A 301 5.73 7.03 24.28
CA SER A 301 6.47 8.15 24.91
C SER A 301 7.80 7.74 25.52
N ASP A 302 7.89 6.50 25.99
CA ASP A 302 8.99 6.02 26.82
C ASP A 302 10.06 5.33 25.96
N MET A 303 9.83 5.16 24.66
CA MET A 303 10.77 4.53 23.73
C MET A 303 11.89 5.50 23.31
N SER A 304 12.69 5.91 24.29
CA SER A 304 13.87 6.77 24.16
C SER A 304 15.04 6.19 24.95
N ARG A 305 16.26 6.72 24.76
CA ARG A 305 17.49 6.32 25.47
C ARG A 305 17.46 6.55 26.99
N HIS A 306 16.45 7.24 27.50
CA HIS A 306 16.30 7.59 28.91
C HIS A 306 15.46 6.58 29.70
N SER A 307 14.73 5.69 29.02
CA SER A 307 13.96 4.62 29.66
C SER A 307 14.80 3.35 29.79
N PRO A 308 14.76 2.64 30.94
CA PRO A 308 15.38 1.33 31.06
C PRO A 308 14.61 0.24 30.30
N LEU A 309 13.33 0.47 29.96
CA LEU A 309 12.47 -0.51 29.27
C LEU A 309 12.72 -0.59 27.75
N SER A 310 13.45 0.37 27.19
CA SER A 310 13.75 0.50 25.76
C SER A 310 15.21 0.17 25.41
N SER A 311 16.05 -0.18 26.39
CA SER A 311 17.46 -0.50 26.16
C SER A 311 17.67 -1.94 25.70
N ASN A 312 18.53 -2.14 24.71
CA ASN A 312 18.92 -3.46 24.16
C ASN A 312 17.72 -4.31 23.72
N LEU A 313 16.79 -3.73 22.97
CA LEU A 313 15.62 -4.43 22.43
C LEU A 313 16.05 -5.54 21.46
N THR A 314 15.84 -6.79 21.85
CA THR A 314 16.15 -7.99 21.06
C THR A 314 15.05 -8.27 20.02
N ILE A 315 15.28 -9.27 19.16
CA ILE A 315 14.31 -9.68 18.12
C ILE A 315 12.94 -10.12 18.69
N ASP A 316 12.91 -10.53 19.96
CA ASP A 316 11.69 -10.90 20.69
C ASP A 316 10.73 -9.71 20.89
N TYR A 317 11.27 -8.48 20.90
CA TYR A 317 10.51 -7.22 20.84
C TYR A 317 10.36 -6.68 19.40
N GLY A 318 10.52 -7.54 18.39
CA GLY A 318 10.61 -7.13 16.98
C GLY A 318 9.39 -6.35 16.46
N LEU A 319 8.17 -6.63 16.95
CA LEU A 319 6.99 -5.82 16.66
C LEU A 319 7.15 -4.37 17.15
N THR A 320 7.55 -4.19 18.41
CA THR A 320 7.81 -2.86 18.99
C THR A 320 8.89 -2.11 18.23
N ILE A 321 9.97 -2.80 17.83
CA ILE A 321 11.05 -2.22 17.03
C ILE A 321 10.52 -1.77 15.65
N VAL A 322 9.83 -2.63 14.90
CA VAL A 322 9.40 -2.33 13.54
C VAL A 322 8.30 -1.26 13.50
N THR A 323 7.36 -1.26 14.45
CA THR A 323 6.31 -0.25 14.58
C THR A 323 6.89 1.16 14.81
N ARG A 324 7.90 1.30 15.68
CA ARG A 324 8.61 2.59 15.85
C ARG A 324 9.40 2.98 14.60
N GLY A 325 9.96 1.99 13.90
CA GLY A 325 10.62 2.21 12.61
C GLY A 325 9.68 2.81 11.56
N PHE A 326 8.45 2.28 11.44
CA PHE A 326 7.45 2.79 10.50
C PHE A 326 7.02 4.24 10.79
N ASP A 327 6.87 4.64 12.06
CA ASP A 327 6.60 6.04 12.45
C ASP A 327 7.72 7.00 11.97
N ILE A 328 8.98 6.59 12.13
CA ILE A 328 10.13 7.40 11.72
C ILE A 328 10.22 7.44 10.19
N PHE A 329 10.12 6.28 9.54
CA PHE A 329 10.14 6.13 8.08
C PHE A 329 9.09 6.98 7.38
N VAL A 330 7.83 6.96 7.85
CA VAL A 330 6.75 7.68 7.16
C VAL A 330 6.88 9.21 7.33
N ARG A 331 7.45 9.69 8.44
CA ARG A 331 7.80 11.10 8.64
C ARG A 331 8.97 11.53 7.76
N ILE A 332 9.98 10.69 7.60
CA ILE A 332 11.09 10.88 6.65
C ILE A 332 10.57 10.96 5.21
N LEU A 333 9.70 10.03 4.81
CA LEU A 333 9.12 10.00 3.48
C LEU A 333 8.26 11.25 3.19
N ARG A 334 7.44 11.68 4.16
CA ARG A 334 6.70 12.95 4.06
C ARG A 334 7.65 14.13 3.87
N PHE A 335 8.71 14.23 4.69
CA PHE A 335 9.70 15.29 4.59
C PHE A 335 10.36 15.32 3.20
N ALA A 336 10.87 14.20 2.70
CA ALA A 336 11.49 14.09 1.37
C ALA A 336 10.52 14.41 0.21
N ASN A 337 9.20 14.26 0.43
CA ASN A 337 8.17 14.61 -0.54
C ASN A 337 7.74 16.09 -0.46
N GLU A 338 7.81 16.70 0.73
CA GLU A 338 7.51 18.11 0.96
C GLU A 338 8.66 19.02 0.52
N SER A 339 9.92 18.65 0.77
CA SER A 339 11.13 19.34 0.28
C SER A 339 11.11 19.56 -1.23
N ARG A 340 10.58 18.60 -2.00
CA ARG A 340 10.46 18.70 -3.47
C ARG A 340 9.48 19.75 -3.94
N ARG A 341 8.38 19.96 -3.21
CA ARG A 341 7.23 20.78 -3.64
C ARG A 341 7.49 22.29 -3.56
N GLY A 342 8.73 22.71 -3.31
CA GLY A 342 9.17 24.11 -3.47
C GLY A 342 8.25 25.11 -2.78
N ARG A 343 7.93 24.87 -1.50
CA ARG A 343 6.94 25.64 -0.75
C ARG A 343 7.24 27.15 -0.91
N PRO A 344 6.37 27.94 -1.57
CA PRO A 344 6.66 29.34 -1.81
C PRO A 344 6.82 30.07 -0.48
N SER A 345 7.80 30.98 -0.42
CA SER A 345 8.25 31.64 0.79
C SER A 345 7.24 32.68 1.30
N THR A 346 6.13 32.19 1.87
CA THR A 346 5.07 32.98 2.52
C THR A 346 4.94 32.68 4.02
N ILE A 347 5.74 31.73 4.53
CA ILE A 347 5.89 31.47 5.96
C ILE A 347 7.07 32.33 6.47
N PRO A 348 6.92 33.10 7.56
CA PRO A 348 8.04 33.81 8.18
C PRO A 348 9.20 32.85 8.52
N ALA A 349 10.43 33.35 8.47
CA ALA A 349 11.67 32.57 8.51
C ALA A 349 11.98 31.84 9.85
N ASP A 350 10.99 31.65 10.72
CA ASP A 350 11.11 31.19 12.11
C ASP A 350 10.52 29.78 12.35
N VAL A 351 10.02 29.10 11.32
CA VAL A 351 9.42 27.76 11.44
C VAL A 351 10.32 26.68 10.86
N SER A 352 11.44 26.41 11.55
CA SER A 352 12.42 25.32 11.31
C SER A 352 12.91 25.16 9.86
N SER A 353 14.17 25.53 9.60
CA SER A 353 14.81 25.27 8.30
C SER A 353 14.78 23.78 7.93
N PRO A 354 14.69 23.41 6.62
CA PRO A 354 14.69 22.01 6.19
C PRO A 354 15.89 21.21 6.71
N ARG A 355 17.04 21.86 6.88
CA ARG A 355 18.24 21.29 7.50
C ARG A 355 18.00 20.84 8.95
N LEU A 356 17.31 21.65 9.75
CA LEU A 356 16.96 21.29 11.14
C LEU A 356 15.93 20.16 11.20
N ALA A 357 14.97 20.12 10.26
CA ALA A 357 14.02 19.02 10.15
C ALA A 357 14.71 17.70 9.77
N TRP A 358 15.63 17.73 8.79
CA TRP A 358 16.47 16.59 8.43
C TRP A 358 17.31 16.09 9.61
N GLN A 359 17.97 16.99 10.34
CA GLN A 359 18.80 16.64 11.51
C GLN A 359 17.98 15.92 12.58
N LYS A 360 16.81 16.46 12.97
CA LYS A 360 15.91 15.84 13.94
C LYS A 360 15.46 14.44 13.50
N LEU A 361 15.12 14.25 12.22
CA LEU A 361 14.71 12.95 11.69
C LEU A 361 15.87 11.94 11.67
N LYS A 362 17.09 12.39 11.37
CA LYS A 362 18.31 11.57 11.43
C LYS A 362 18.65 11.18 12.87
N GLU A 363 18.56 12.11 13.81
CA GLU A 363 18.77 11.85 15.25
C GLU A 363 17.75 10.85 15.80
N GLU A 364 16.46 10.99 15.47
CA GLU A 364 15.43 10.01 15.88
C GLU A 364 15.67 8.62 15.26
N LEU A 365 16.15 8.53 14.02
CA LEU A 365 16.50 7.27 13.36
C LEU A 365 17.73 6.61 14.01
N ASP A 366 18.75 7.40 14.34
CA ASP A 366 19.96 6.92 15.01
C ASP A 366 19.67 6.46 16.44
N GLU A 367 18.83 7.19 17.20
CA GLU A 367 18.37 6.76 18.52
C GLU A 367 17.58 5.43 18.42
N TRP A 368 16.62 5.33 17.50
CA TRP A 368 15.88 4.08 17.29
C TRP A 368 16.78 2.90 16.94
N ARG A 369 17.84 3.13 16.14
CA ARG A 369 18.83 2.11 15.81
C ARG A 369 19.75 1.77 17.00
N TYR A 370 20.03 2.74 17.87
CA TYR A 370 20.80 2.56 19.10
C TYR A 370 20.05 1.75 20.18
N LEU A 371 18.74 1.90 20.30
CA LEU A 371 17.90 1.16 21.27
C LEU A 371 17.85 -0.36 21.01
N GLN A 372 18.07 -0.79 19.77
CA GLN A 372 18.08 -2.20 19.35
C GLN A 372 19.33 -2.91 19.88
N ASP A 373 19.21 -4.16 20.33
CA ASP A 373 20.39 -5.01 20.55
C ASP A 373 21.17 -5.23 19.23
N VAL A 374 22.49 -5.46 19.32
CA VAL A 374 23.35 -5.67 18.14
C VAL A 374 22.89 -6.86 17.28
N THR A 375 22.28 -7.88 17.88
CA THR A 375 21.72 -9.03 17.16
C THR A 375 20.66 -8.63 16.13
N VAL A 376 19.92 -7.54 16.33
CA VAL A 376 18.84 -7.10 15.42
C VAL A 376 19.38 -6.26 14.25
N ARG A 377 20.67 -5.90 14.24
CA ARG A 377 21.26 -4.96 13.28
C ARG A 377 22.00 -5.66 12.14
N TYR A 378 21.43 -5.65 10.94
CA TYR A 378 22.16 -5.99 9.70
C TYR A 378 23.04 -4.80 9.25
N PRO A 379 24.25 -5.03 8.67
CA PRO A 379 24.93 -6.31 8.44
C PRO A 379 25.78 -6.80 9.63
N ALA A 380 25.78 -6.10 10.77
CA ALA A 380 26.59 -6.46 11.94
C ALA A 380 26.26 -7.87 12.49
N THR A 381 25.01 -8.31 12.33
CA THR A 381 24.56 -9.68 12.60
C THR A 381 24.08 -10.37 11.33
N SER A 382 24.48 -11.64 11.19
CA SER A 382 24.07 -12.53 10.09
C SER A 382 22.56 -12.78 10.09
N ALA A 383 21.95 -12.68 8.91
CA ALA A 383 20.52 -12.95 8.73
C ALA A 383 20.18 -14.44 8.92
N GLN A 384 21.12 -15.34 8.58
CA GLN A 384 20.98 -16.79 8.72
C GLN A 384 20.69 -17.20 10.18
N ALA A 385 21.26 -16.50 11.16
CA ALA A 385 21.01 -16.76 12.57
C ALA A 385 19.52 -16.55 12.93
N HIS A 386 18.89 -15.48 12.43
CA HIS A 386 17.47 -15.22 12.64
C HIS A 386 16.56 -16.16 11.86
N VAL A 387 16.98 -16.61 10.67
CA VAL A 387 16.26 -17.66 9.92
C VAL A 387 16.23 -18.97 10.72
N ALA A 388 17.37 -19.38 11.29
CA ALA A 388 17.45 -20.58 12.13
C ALA A 388 16.58 -20.49 13.41
N LEU A 389 16.38 -19.29 13.95
CA LEU A 389 15.48 -19.02 15.08
C LEU A 389 14.00 -18.83 14.68
N GLY A 390 13.67 -18.81 13.38
CA GLY A 390 12.30 -18.58 12.90
C GLY A 390 11.84 -17.12 12.93
N TYR A 391 12.76 -16.17 13.04
CA TYR A 391 12.53 -14.71 13.01
C TYR A 391 13.10 -14.02 11.76
N GLY A 392 13.58 -14.79 10.77
CA GLY A 392 14.24 -14.29 9.56
C GLY A 392 13.46 -13.16 8.89
N GLU A 393 12.21 -13.40 8.51
CA GLU A 393 11.37 -12.41 7.84
C GLU A 393 11.16 -11.13 8.68
N LEU A 394 11.03 -11.23 10.02
CA LEU A 394 10.89 -10.06 10.91
C LEU A 394 12.18 -9.24 10.98
N PHE A 395 13.32 -9.92 11.09
CA PHE A 395 14.65 -9.31 11.05
C PHE A 395 14.87 -8.57 9.72
N ALA A 396 14.42 -9.15 8.59
CA ALA A 396 14.45 -8.46 7.30
C ALA A 396 13.60 -7.20 7.33
N TYR A 397 12.34 -7.26 7.76
CA TYR A 397 11.45 -6.09 7.84
C TYR A 397 12.04 -4.93 8.67
N ILE A 398 12.58 -5.21 9.87
CA ILE A 398 13.22 -4.18 10.72
C ILE A 398 14.37 -3.48 9.97
N ASN A 399 15.20 -4.25 9.28
CA ASN A 399 16.36 -3.71 8.58
C ASN A 399 16.00 -3.04 7.25
N LEU A 400 14.97 -3.51 6.54
CA LEU A 400 14.42 -2.82 5.37
C LEU A 400 13.90 -1.42 5.74
N VAL A 401 13.13 -1.30 6.82
CA VAL A 401 12.63 -0.01 7.32
C VAL A 401 13.78 0.96 7.65
N TYR A 402 14.88 0.45 8.24
CA TYR A 402 16.10 1.24 8.45
C TYR A 402 16.72 1.73 7.13
N PHE A 403 17.04 0.83 6.19
CA PHE A 403 17.70 1.20 4.94
C PHE A 403 16.83 2.08 4.05
N MET A 404 15.51 1.85 4.01
CA MET A 404 14.56 2.73 3.32
C MET A 404 14.54 4.14 3.92
N SER A 405 14.60 4.26 5.25
CA SER A 405 14.73 5.56 5.93
C SER A 405 16.02 6.28 5.56
N ILE A 406 17.14 5.56 5.48
CA ILE A 406 18.44 6.09 5.00
C ILE A 406 18.33 6.55 3.53
N LEU A 407 17.71 5.76 2.65
CA LEU A 407 17.54 6.11 1.24
C LEU A 407 16.76 7.42 1.06
N PHE A 408 15.65 7.62 1.76
CA PHE A 408 14.87 8.86 1.62
C PHE A 408 15.55 10.07 2.27
N LEU A 409 16.21 9.92 3.43
CA LEU A 409 16.96 11.01 4.07
C LEU A 409 18.13 11.51 3.21
N TYR A 410 19.00 10.61 2.75
CA TYR A 410 20.19 11.00 2.01
C TYR A 410 19.89 11.38 0.56
N ARG A 411 18.78 10.91 -0.04
CA ARG A 411 18.31 11.37 -1.35
C ARG A 411 17.89 12.83 -1.32
N ASP A 412 17.18 13.26 -0.26
CA ASP A 412 16.79 14.66 -0.13
C ASP A 412 18.00 15.58 0.12
N GLN A 413 18.96 15.12 0.92
CA GLN A 413 20.23 15.83 1.15
C GLN A 413 21.03 15.98 -0.15
N PHE A 414 21.27 14.90 -0.87
CA PHE A 414 22.04 14.87 -2.13
C PHE A 414 21.41 15.76 -3.22
N LEU A 415 20.09 15.77 -3.34
CA LEU A 415 19.43 16.60 -4.35
C LEU A 415 19.26 18.07 -3.91
N SER A 416 19.34 18.34 -2.60
CA SER A 416 19.40 19.72 -2.08
C SER A 416 20.77 20.36 -2.26
N SER A 417 21.87 19.60 -2.18
CA SER A 417 23.22 20.12 -2.47
C SER A 417 23.41 20.44 -3.95
N LEU A 418 22.92 19.57 -4.84
CA LEU A 418 22.91 19.80 -6.29
C LEU A 418 22.14 21.07 -6.68
N LYS A 419 20.96 21.33 -6.09
CA LYS A 419 20.22 22.59 -6.31
C LYS A 419 21.00 23.82 -5.87
N LEU A 420 21.68 23.74 -4.71
CA LEU A 420 22.56 24.83 -4.28
C LEU A 420 23.68 25.08 -5.28
N HIS A 421 24.26 24.02 -5.88
CA HIS A 421 25.26 24.18 -6.93
C HIS A 421 24.70 24.92 -8.15
N THR A 422 23.50 24.57 -8.65
CA THR A 422 22.88 25.27 -9.79
C THR A 422 22.71 26.78 -9.55
N ASP A 423 22.31 27.19 -8.33
CA ASP A 423 22.11 28.61 -7.98
C ASP A 423 23.41 29.34 -7.57
N VAL A 424 24.40 28.64 -6.99
CA VAL A 424 25.62 29.24 -6.38
C VAL A 424 26.86 29.21 -7.29
N LEU A 425 26.84 28.41 -8.37
CA LEU A 425 27.88 28.48 -9.44
C LEU A 425 28.02 29.87 -10.05
N GLN A 426 27.03 30.75 -9.89
CA GLN A 426 27.11 32.14 -10.34
C GLN A 426 27.85 33.07 -9.36
N GLN A 427 28.23 32.64 -8.15
CA GLN A 427 28.89 33.54 -7.18
C GLN A 427 30.18 33.05 -6.53
N LEU A 428 30.26 31.87 -5.89
CA LEU A 428 31.44 31.54 -5.07
C LEU A 428 31.92 30.09 -5.15
N GLN A 429 33.09 29.94 -5.78
CA GLN A 429 34.01 28.84 -5.46
C GLN A 429 34.35 28.89 -3.97
N GLN A 430 34.31 27.73 -3.29
CA GLN A 430 34.65 27.51 -1.87
C GLN A 430 33.61 27.98 -0.83
N ALA A 431 32.69 27.08 -0.47
CA ALA A 431 32.00 27.09 0.83
C ALA A 431 31.82 25.65 1.34
N ASP A 432 32.34 25.39 2.54
CA ASP A 432 32.38 24.11 3.23
C ASP A 432 30.99 23.67 3.78
N GLY A 433 30.76 22.36 3.94
CA GLY A 433 29.71 21.86 4.86
C GLY A 433 28.67 20.84 4.37
N VAL A 434 28.69 20.33 3.14
CA VAL A 434 27.89 19.15 2.74
C VAL A 434 28.75 18.18 1.92
N ASP A 435 29.15 17.06 2.53
CA ASP A 435 29.89 16.01 1.79
C ASP A 435 28.91 15.19 0.94
N GLU A 436 28.74 15.62 -0.31
CA GLU A 436 27.97 14.88 -1.33
C GLU A 436 28.50 13.45 -1.52
N SER A 437 29.81 13.25 -1.31
CA SER A 437 30.47 11.94 -1.39
C SER A 437 30.09 11.03 -0.22
N GLN A 438 29.71 11.58 0.93
CA GLN A 438 29.13 10.83 2.05
C GLN A 438 27.67 10.48 1.74
N ALA A 439 26.87 11.45 1.27
CA ALA A 439 25.45 11.23 0.98
C ALA A 439 25.24 10.15 -0.10
N ILE A 440 25.98 10.23 -1.22
CA ILE A 440 25.89 9.23 -2.30
C ILE A 440 26.39 7.84 -1.84
N ARG A 441 27.42 7.78 -0.97
CA ARG A 441 27.91 6.52 -0.41
C ARG A 441 26.85 5.85 0.47
N GLN A 442 26.18 6.62 1.34
CA GLN A 442 25.08 6.11 2.16
C GLN A 442 23.91 5.58 1.32
N LEU A 443 23.59 6.23 0.20
CA LEU A 443 22.59 5.73 -0.76
C LEU A 443 22.98 4.36 -1.33
N PHE A 444 24.19 4.23 -1.88
CA PHE A 444 24.64 2.98 -2.48
C PHE A 444 24.78 1.85 -1.44
N GLU A 445 25.35 2.13 -0.26
CA GLU A 445 25.46 1.15 0.83
C GLU A 445 24.07 0.67 1.30
N ALA A 446 23.10 1.56 1.49
CA ALA A 446 21.74 1.16 1.88
C ALA A 446 21.03 0.32 0.80
N ALA A 447 21.15 0.70 -0.48
CA ALA A 447 20.57 -0.06 -1.58
C ALA A 447 21.18 -1.47 -1.73
N GLN A 448 22.50 -1.60 -1.57
CA GLN A 448 23.19 -2.91 -1.56
C GLN A 448 22.76 -3.77 -0.36
N ASN A 449 22.57 -3.18 0.81
CA ASN A 449 22.13 -3.92 2.00
C ASN A 449 20.69 -4.43 1.87
N ILE A 450 19.78 -3.69 1.22
CA ILE A 450 18.40 -4.15 0.91
C ILE A 450 18.42 -5.41 0.04
N GLY A 451 19.22 -5.43 -1.04
CA GLY A 451 19.39 -6.64 -1.87
C GLY A 451 20.05 -7.79 -1.10
N SER A 452 21.11 -7.48 -0.35
CA SER A 452 21.93 -8.49 0.33
C SER A 452 21.19 -9.21 1.46
N ILE A 453 20.37 -8.51 2.26
CA ILE A 453 19.58 -9.15 3.33
C ILE A 453 18.50 -10.07 2.75
N LEU A 454 17.79 -9.64 1.69
CA LEU A 454 16.75 -10.45 1.05
C LEU A 454 17.33 -11.71 0.39
N SER A 455 18.47 -11.57 -0.31
CA SER A 455 19.19 -12.71 -0.89
C SER A 455 19.69 -13.70 0.18
N ALA A 456 20.23 -13.20 1.30
CA ALA A 456 20.67 -14.06 2.40
C ALA A 456 19.50 -14.88 3.02
N LEU A 457 18.30 -14.30 3.10
CA LEU A 457 17.09 -15.00 3.54
C LEU A 457 16.61 -16.05 2.53
N GLU A 458 16.61 -15.70 1.23
CA GLU A 458 16.20 -16.60 0.15
C GLU A 458 17.09 -17.85 0.08
N VAL A 459 18.43 -17.67 0.11
CA VAL A 459 19.41 -18.76 0.16
C VAL A 459 19.22 -19.64 1.41
N SER A 460 18.66 -19.09 2.49
CA SER A 460 18.38 -19.81 3.75
C SER A 460 16.99 -20.46 3.77
N GLY A 461 16.23 -20.45 2.67
CA GLY A 461 14.89 -21.03 2.59
C GLY A 461 13.77 -20.19 3.22
N ALA A 462 14.04 -18.93 3.55
CA ALA A 462 13.06 -17.99 4.14
C ALA A 462 12.81 -16.76 3.25
N PRO A 463 12.45 -16.91 1.95
CA PRO A 463 12.28 -15.77 1.05
C PRO A 463 11.16 -14.85 1.52
N VAL A 464 11.45 -13.54 1.56
CA VAL A 464 10.47 -12.48 1.84
C VAL A 464 9.96 -11.98 0.49
N ILE A 465 8.74 -12.38 0.12
CA ILE A 465 8.07 -11.98 -1.12
C ILE A 465 6.77 -11.28 -0.74
N THR A 466 6.90 -10.04 -0.25
CA THR A 466 5.78 -9.20 0.18
C THR A 466 5.78 -7.89 -0.63
N PRO A 467 4.66 -7.14 -0.68
CA PRO A 467 4.67 -5.89 -1.42
C PRO A 467 5.59 -4.83 -0.76
N TYR A 468 5.86 -4.90 0.55
CA TYR A 468 6.81 -3.98 1.19
C TYR A 468 8.28 -4.26 0.82
N SER A 469 8.69 -5.53 0.77
CA SER A 469 10.02 -5.89 0.28
C SER A 469 10.15 -5.64 -1.23
N GLY A 470 9.06 -5.82 -1.98
CA GLY A 470 8.91 -5.40 -3.37
C GLY A 470 9.15 -3.90 -3.59
N PHE A 471 8.46 -3.05 -2.83
CA PHE A 471 8.67 -1.60 -2.85
C PHE A 471 10.10 -1.23 -2.43
N SER A 472 10.68 -1.94 -1.47
CA SER A 472 12.06 -1.71 -1.04
C SER A 472 13.08 -1.98 -2.16
N ILE A 473 12.90 -3.09 -2.90
CA ILE A 473 13.73 -3.40 -4.07
C ILE A 473 13.44 -2.45 -5.25
N PHE A 474 12.19 -2.05 -5.46
CA PHE A 474 11.82 -1.05 -6.47
C PHE A 474 12.59 0.27 -6.25
N VAL A 475 12.67 0.75 -5.00
CA VAL A 475 13.48 1.94 -4.68
C VAL A 475 14.97 1.67 -4.84
N ALA A 476 15.50 0.57 -4.27
CA ALA A 476 16.92 0.23 -4.38
C ALA A 476 17.40 0.02 -5.82
N ALA A 477 16.55 -0.48 -6.72
CA ALA A 477 16.86 -0.72 -8.13
C ALA A 477 17.34 0.55 -8.84
N HIS A 478 16.67 1.68 -8.65
CA HIS A 478 17.06 2.95 -9.28
C HIS A 478 18.40 3.47 -8.74
N ILE A 479 18.65 3.29 -7.43
CA ILE A 479 19.93 3.64 -6.80
C ILE A 479 21.08 2.80 -7.40
N ASN A 480 20.85 1.50 -7.56
CA ASN A 480 21.84 0.58 -8.13
C ASN A 480 22.03 0.81 -9.65
N MET A 481 20.97 1.17 -10.38
CA MET A 481 21.06 1.57 -11.80
C MET A 481 21.89 2.83 -11.98
N TYR A 482 21.70 3.86 -11.14
CA TYR A 482 22.55 5.04 -11.14
C TYR A 482 24.02 4.69 -10.85
N GLY A 483 24.27 3.68 -10.01
CA GLY A 483 25.61 3.09 -9.82
C GLY A 483 26.29 2.59 -11.09
N THR A 484 25.54 2.21 -12.14
CA THR A 484 26.12 1.79 -13.44
C THR A 484 26.59 2.98 -14.28
N VAL A 485 25.94 4.14 -14.10
CA VAL A 485 26.28 5.44 -14.72
C VAL A 485 27.49 6.07 -14.03
N CYS A 486 27.54 6.07 -12.68
CA CYS A 486 28.64 6.66 -11.89
C CYS A 486 29.48 5.62 -11.12
N PRO A 487 30.10 4.64 -11.79
CA PRO A 487 30.71 3.48 -11.14
C PRO A 487 31.95 3.81 -10.29
N GLN A 488 32.56 4.98 -10.45
CA GLN A 488 33.71 5.43 -9.64
C GLN A 488 33.29 5.76 -8.20
N ARG A 489 32.04 6.20 -8.00
CA ARG A 489 31.47 6.51 -6.67
C ARG A 489 30.76 5.29 -6.04
N TYR A 490 30.57 4.20 -6.78
CA TYR A 490 29.80 3.03 -6.35
C TYR A 490 30.67 1.98 -5.61
N PRO A 491 30.35 1.56 -4.38
CA PRO A 491 31.10 0.53 -3.65
C PRO A 491 31.13 -0.81 -4.43
N GLY A 492 32.32 -1.31 -4.74
CA GLY A 492 32.51 -2.49 -5.59
C GLY A 492 32.46 -2.23 -7.11
N GLY A 493 32.34 -0.97 -7.52
CA GLY A 493 32.45 -0.53 -8.92
C GLY A 493 31.34 -1.02 -9.84
N ARG A 494 31.56 -0.86 -11.16
CA ARG A 494 30.57 -1.16 -12.22
C ARG A 494 30.06 -2.61 -12.16
N GLU A 495 30.93 -3.58 -11.92
CA GLU A 495 30.56 -5.01 -11.86
C GLU A 495 29.60 -5.30 -10.70
N ARG A 496 29.78 -4.66 -9.53
CA ARG A 496 28.80 -4.77 -8.43
C ARG A 496 27.48 -4.10 -8.80
N ALA A 497 27.51 -2.89 -9.36
CA ALA A 497 26.28 -2.17 -9.76
C ALA A 497 25.44 -2.95 -10.78
N GLU A 498 26.07 -3.53 -11.82
CA GLU A 498 25.38 -4.33 -12.83
C GLU A 498 24.80 -5.64 -12.25
N ARG A 499 25.49 -6.28 -11.29
CA ARG A 499 24.98 -7.45 -10.57
C ARG A 499 23.78 -7.11 -9.70
N GLU A 500 23.86 -6.04 -8.90
CA GLU A 500 22.76 -5.58 -8.04
C GLU A 500 21.53 -5.20 -8.88
N LYS A 501 21.71 -4.44 -9.96
CA LYS A 501 20.66 -4.11 -10.92
C LYS A 501 19.96 -5.36 -11.46
N THR A 502 20.73 -6.37 -11.85
CA THR A 502 20.22 -7.63 -12.41
C THR A 502 19.43 -8.42 -11.36
N ALA A 503 19.96 -8.50 -10.13
CA ALA A 503 19.27 -9.13 -9.00
C ALA A 503 17.97 -8.40 -8.63
N ASN A 504 17.94 -7.06 -8.66
CA ASN A 504 16.74 -6.27 -8.38
C ASN A 504 15.65 -6.50 -9.44
N LEU A 505 16.02 -6.59 -10.74
CA LEU A 505 15.09 -6.93 -11.81
C LEU A 505 14.49 -8.34 -11.65
N ALA A 506 15.33 -9.35 -11.38
CA ALA A 506 14.89 -10.73 -11.19
C ALA A 506 13.98 -10.90 -9.96
N TYR A 507 14.29 -10.22 -8.86
CA TYR A 507 13.44 -10.23 -7.66
C TYR A 507 12.05 -9.62 -7.93
N LEU A 508 11.97 -8.51 -8.69
CA LEU A 508 10.69 -7.91 -9.05
C LEU A 508 9.88 -8.78 -10.05
N GLU A 509 10.57 -9.55 -10.89
CA GLU A 509 9.94 -10.54 -11.78
C GLU A 509 9.27 -11.65 -10.96
N GLN A 510 10.01 -12.29 -10.05
CA GLN A 510 9.51 -13.29 -9.11
C GLN A 510 8.35 -12.74 -8.26
N LEU A 511 8.48 -11.53 -7.70
CA LEU A 511 7.41 -10.87 -6.93
C LEU A 511 6.11 -10.74 -7.73
N SER A 512 6.21 -10.51 -9.04
CA SER A 512 5.06 -10.29 -9.94
C SER A 512 4.18 -11.54 -10.13
N GLU A 513 4.73 -12.73 -9.85
CA GLU A 513 4.00 -14.01 -9.83
C GLU A 513 3.11 -14.14 -8.58
N PHE A 514 3.56 -13.60 -7.45
CA PHE A 514 2.84 -13.66 -6.16
C PHE A 514 1.86 -12.49 -5.96
N TRP A 515 2.19 -11.31 -6.49
CA TRP A 515 1.49 -10.07 -6.21
C TRP A 515 1.27 -9.22 -7.47
N PRO A 516 0.01 -8.93 -7.86
CA PRO A 516 -0.29 -8.10 -9.04
C PRO A 516 0.40 -6.72 -9.05
N VAL A 517 0.62 -6.10 -7.88
CA VAL A 517 1.34 -4.81 -7.81
C VAL A 517 2.81 -4.92 -8.28
N GLY A 518 3.43 -6.09 -8.11
CA GLY A 518 4.79 -6.37 -8.57
C GLY A 518 4.93 -6.26 -10.09
N GLN A 519 3.88 -6.55 -10.86
CA GLN A 519 3.89 -6.41 -12.33
C GLN A 519 4.04 -4.95 -12.77
N THR A 520 3.48 -4.00 -12.01
CA THR A 520 3.61 -2.57 -12.29
C THR A 520 5.01 -2.08 -11.94
N TRP A 521 5.55 -2.47 -10.77
CA TRP A 521 6.91 -2.12 -10.37
C TRP A 521 7.99 -2.72 -11.29
N TRP A 522 7.83 -3.98 -11.72
CA TRP A 522 8.74 -4.63 -12.67
C TRP A 522 8.73 -3.92 -14.03
N ARG A 523 7.55 -3.60 -14.60
CA ARG A 523 7.43 -2.81 -15.84
C ARG A 523 8.08 -1.42 -15.72
N ALA A 524 7.87 -0.72 -14.61
CA ALA A 524 8.47 0.58 -14.35
C ALA A 524 10.01 0.51 -14.26
N VAL A 525 10.56 -0.47 -13.52
CA VAL A 525 12.01 -0.64 -13.38
C VAL A 525 12.67 -1.11 -14.69
N GLN A 526 11.96 -1.82 -15.57
CA GLN A 526 12.45 -2.09 -16.92
C GLN A 526 12.58 -0.82 -17.78
N GLU A 527 11.64 0.12 -17.69
CA GLU A 527 11.75 1.39 -18.42
C GLU A 527 12.86 2.27 -17.84
N ALA A 528 12.94 2.37 -16.51
CA ALA A 528 14.06 3.04 -15.85
C ALA A 528 15.41 2.45 -16.27
N ASN A 529 15.53 1.12 -16.41
CA ASN A 529 16.73 0.45 -16.91
C ASN A 529 17.09 0.87 -18.35
N ARG A 530 16.10 1.08 -19.24
CA ARG A 530 16.34 1.62 -20.59
C ARG A 530 16.84 3.06 -20.53
N PHE A 531 16.22 3.89 -19.69
CA PHE A 531 16.65 5.27 -19.46
C PHE A 531 18.09 5.37 -18.95
N TYR A 532 18.43 4.62 -17.89
CA TYR A 532 19.80 4.62 -17.34
C TYR A 532 20.84 4.05 -18.32
N GLN A 533 20.47 3.08 -19.18
CA GLN A 533 21.33 2.62 -20.26
C GLN A 533 21.56 3.72 -21.30
N LEU A 534 20.50 4.40 -21.77
CA LEU A 534 20.64 5.52 -22.70
C LEU A 534 21.51 6.64 -22.11
N ALA A 535 21.30 7.02 -20.85
CA ALA A 535 22.12 8.03 -20.16
C ALA A 535 23.60 7.63 -20.08
N ARG A 536 23.89 6.36 -19.74
CA ARG A 536 25.25 5.79 -19.71
C ARG A 536 25.89 5.77 -21.09
N ASP A 537 25.15 5.38 -22.11
CA ASP A 537 25.67 5.24 -23.47
C ASP A 537 25.91 6.65 -24.07
N THR A 538 25.03 7.61 -23.81
CA THR A 538 25.24 9.05 -24.07
C THR A 538 26.51 9.57 -23.37
N GLN A 539 26.75 9.26 -22.09
CA GLN A 539 28.02 9.61 -21.42
C GLN A 539 29.27 9.04 -22.13
N THR A 540 29.16 7.86 -22.77
CA THR A 540 30.27 7.34 -23.58
C THR A 540 30.41 8.01 -24.95
N HIS A 541 29.33 8.63 -25.46
CA HIS A 541 29.30 9.33 -26.75
C HIS A 541 29.56 10.85 -26.66
N VAL A 542 29.32 11.51 -25.52
CA VAL A 542 29.50 12.97 -25.29
C VAL A 542 30.98 13.42 -25.30
N ARG A 543 31.93 12.55 -25.71
CA ARG A 543 33.20 13.04 -26.30
C ARG A 543 32.99 13.82 -27.60
N GLU A 544 31.81 13.75 -28.22
CA GLU A 544 31.35 14.65 -29.27
C GLU A 544 29.93 15.15 -28.91
N GLY A 545 29.75 16.47 -28.85
CA GLY A 545 28.72 17.09 -28.00
C GLY A 545 27.26 16.98 -28.46
N GLY A 546 26.35 16.91 -27.48
CA GLY A 546 24.90 17.05 -27.66
C GLY A 546 24.15 17.06 -26.33
N HIS A 547 23.38 18.13 -26.06
CA HIS A 547 22.53 18.25 -24.86
C HIS A 547 21.24 17.41 -24.98
N LEU A 548 20.70 16.93 -23.86
CA LEU A 548 19.58 15.97 -23.84
C LEU A 548 18.49 16.31 -22.80
N ALA A 549 17.82 17.45 -23.00
CA ALA A 549 16.65 17.82 -22.20
C ALA A 549 15.49 16.82 -22.33
N ILE A 550 15.30 15.93 -21.34
CA ILE A 550 14.18 14.94 -21.27
C ILE A 550 13.33 15.19 -20.01
N ALA A 551 12.57 16.28 -20.02
CA ALA A 551 11.69 16.68 -18.91
C ALA A 551 10.22 16.28 -19.08
N GLY A 552 9.89 15.28 -19.91
CA GLY A 552 8.50 15.04 -20.34
C GLY A 552 8.10 13.62 -20.75
N THR A 553 8.81 12.59 -20.26
CA THR A 553 8.48 11.17 -20.51
C THR A 553 8.54 10.29 -19.24
N LEU A 554 8.67 10.90 -18.06
CA LEU A 554 8.93 10.20 -16.78
C LEU A 554 7.81 10.43 -15.73
N ASP A 555 6.69 11.03 -16.14
CA ASP A 555 5.65 11.56 -15.24
C ASP A 555 4.71 10.48 -14.64
N GLU A 556 4.79 9.23 -15.08
CA GLU A 556 3.80 8.19 -14.70
C GLU A 556 4.27 7.23 -13.57
N TYR A 557 5.53 7.25 -13.17
CA TYR A 557 6.17 6.09 -12.49
C TYR A 557 5.98 5.99 -10.97
N GLY A 558 5.34 6.97 -10.34
CA GLY A 558 5.07 6.92 -8.90
C GLY A 558 3.82 6.12 -8.52
N ASP A 559 2.79 6.07 -9.37
CA ASP A 559 1.44 5.76 -8.89
C ASP A 559 1.29 4.30 -8.39
N ILE A 560 1.00 4.15 -7.09
CA ILE A 560 0.67 2.87 -6.45
C ILE A 560 -0.81 2.51 -6.71
N ARG A 561 -1.52 3.31 -7.50
CA ARG A 561 -2.92 3.14 -7.89
C ARG A 561 -2.97 2.72 -9.35
N GLY A 562 -3.97 1.90 -9.69
CA GLY A 562 -4.04 1.21 -10.97
C GLY A 562 -4.04 2.16 -12.18
N SER A 563 -3.54 1.64 -13.31
CA SER A 563 -3.34 2.33 -14.58
C SER A 563 -4.51 3.25 -14.97
N ARG A 564 -4.20 4.50 -15.33
CA ARG A 564 -5.16 5.34 -16.06
C ARG A 564 -5.45 4.74 -17.45
N PRO A 565 -6.67 4.92 -17.99
CA PRO A 565 -6.93 4.68 -19.40
C PRO A 565 -6.00 5.56 -20.26
N ARG A 566 -5.34 4.95 -21.23
CA ARG A 566 -4.47 5.62 -22.20
C ARG A 566 -5.25 6.75 -22.90
N PRO A 567 -4.67 7.97 -23.07
CA PRO A 567 -5.32 9.01 -23.85
C PRO A 567 -5.66 8.50 -25.26
N GLU A 568 -6.91 8.65 -25.70
CA GLU A 568 -7.24 8.39 -27.11
C GLU A 568 -6.43 9.36 -27.99
N PRO A 569 -5.83 8.88 -29.11
CA PRO A 569 -5.12 9.79 -30.01
C PRO A 569 -6.10 10.83 -30.54
N PRO A 570 -5.70 12.11 -30.65
CA PRO A 570 -6.61 13.19 -31.03
C PRO A 570 -7.23 12.90 -32.40
N ARG A 571 -8.57 12.83 -32.43
CA ARG A 571 -9.32 12.64 -33.67
C ARG A 571 -8.93 13.74 -34.66
N ARG A 572 -8.33 13.34 -35.79
CA ARG A 572 -8.03 14.24 -36.91
C ARG A 572 -9.34 14.84 -37.44
N SER A 573 -9.66 16.05 -36.99
CA SER A 573 -10.59 16.92 -37.70
C SER A 573 -9.95 17.25 -39.06
N GLN A 574 -10.53 16.70 -40.13
CA GLN A 574 -10.23 17.17 -41.47
C GLN A 574 -10.74 18.60 -41.60
N ARG A 575 -9.82 19.57 -41.66
CA ARG A 575 -10.11 20.90 -42.18
C ARG A 575 -9.59 20.98 -43.59
N GLU A 576 -10.51 21.27 -44.50
CA GLU A 576 -10.28 21.29 -45.94
C GLU A 576 -9.29 22.38 -46.34
N THR A 577 -8.55 22.11 -47.39
CA THR A 577 -7.60 23.04 -48.01
C THR A 577 -8.31 24.20 -48.68
N ALA A 578 -8.04 25.42 -48.25
CA ALA A 578 -8.23 26.63 -49.05
C ALA A 578 -6.87 27.32 -49.21
N ALA A 579 -6.38 27.41 -50.45
CA ALA A 579 -5.08 27.99 -50.75
C ALA A 579 -5.19 29.51 -50.94
N THR A 580 -4.24 30.26 -50.36
CA THR A 580 -3.97 31.63 -50.79
C THR A 580 -2.49 31.99 -50.63
N THR A 581 -1.91 32.53 -51.70
CA THR A 581 -0.50 32.95 -51.84
C THR A 581 -0.17 34.26 -51.12
N ALA A 582 0.99 34.35 -50.46
CA ALA A 582 1.84 35.57 -50.43
C ALA A 582 3.27 35.31 -49.86
N THR A 583 4.26 35.38 -50.75
CA THR A 583 5.58 36.03 -50.63
C THR A 583 6.35 36.03 -49.29
N VAL A 584 7.51 35.35 -49.28
CA VAL A 584 8.60 35.56 -48.31
C VAL A 584 9.63 36.54 -48.88
N GLN A 585 10.09 37.51 -48.08
CA GLN A 585 11.29 38.31 -48.37
C GLN A 585 12.33 38.14 -47.26
N GLN A 586 13.55 37.75 -47.64
CA GLN A 586 14.74 37.81 -46.80
C GLN A 586 15.50 39.13 -47.06
N PRO A 587 16.22 39.67 -46.05
CA PRO A 587 17.36 40.55 -46.28
C PRO A 587 18.71 39.95 -45.83
N VAL A 588 19.77 40.38 -46.51
CA VAL A 588 21.20 40.03 -46.36
C VAL A 588 21.98 41.36 -46.54
N VAL A 589 23.17 41.66 -46.01
CA VAL A 589 24.37 40.95 -45.50
C VAL A 589 24.95 41.84 -44.33
N PRO A 590 26.24 41.82 -43.88
CA PRO A 590 27.35 40.84 -43.88
C PRO A 590 28.05 40.68 -42.50
N GLY A 591 29.03 39.77 -42.40
CA GLY A 591 29.82 39.50 -41.17
C GLY A 591 31.11 40.31 -41.00
N ARG A 592 31.87 40.02 -39.93
CA ARG A 592 33.24 40.51 -39.70
C ARG A 592 34.08 39.51 -38.90
N THR A 593 35.38 39.46 -39.19
CA THR A 593 36.37 38.54 -38.62
C THR A 593 37.05 39.11 -37.36
N SER A 594 37.44 38.23 -36.43
CA SER A 594 38.76 38.20 -35.74
C SER A 594 38.75 37.10 -34.67
N GLY A 595 39.83 36.31 -34.58
CA GLY A 595 39.93 35.21 -33.60
C GLY A 595 40.68 35.60 -32.32
N LEU A 596 40.61 34.73 -31.30
CA LEU A 596 41.52 34.73 -30.14
C LEU A 596 41.51 33.34 -29.48
N THR A 597 42.70 32.75 -29.39
CA THR A 597 43.16 31.68 -28.46
C THR A 597 42.12 30.87 -27.68
N VAL A 598 41.95 29.60 -28.05
CA VAL A 598 41.46 28.55 -27.13
C VAL A 598 42.53 28.33 -26.07
N ARG A 599 42.13 28.41 -24.80
CA ARG A 599 42.95 27.99 -23.64
C ARG A 599 42.23 26.81 -23.01
N ASP A 600 42.89 25.66 -22.92
CA ASP A 600 42.30 24.42 -22.41
C ASP A 600 41.67 24.63 -21.02
N GLN A 601 40.37 24.39 -20.93
CA GLN A 601 39.66 24.10 -19.70
C GLN A 601 39.02 22.71 -19.85
N ALA A 602 39.63 21.73 -19.20
CA ALA A 602 39.18 20.34 -19.13
C ALA A 602 37.92 20.20 -18.23
N PRO A 603 37.20 19.06 -18.27
CA PRO A 603 35.75 19.05 -18.10
C PRO A 603 35.31 19.00 -16.63
N LEU A 604 34.78 20.13 -16.14
CA LEU A 604 34.01 20.21 -14.89
C LEU A 604 32.52 20.51 -15.14
N GLN A 605 32.17 21.04 -16.31
CA GLN A 605 30.80 21.44 -16.66
C GLN A 605 29.89 20.23 -16.96
N GLU A 606 30.39 19.25 -17.71
CA GLU A 606 29.60 18.14 -18.27
C GLU A 606 29.08 17.13 -17.22
N PHE A 607 29.76 16.98 -16.08
CA PHE A 607 29.26 16.18 -14.96
C PHE A 607 28.04 16.82 -14.30
N HIS A 608 27.97 18.16 -14.27
CA HIS A 608 26.91 18.90 -13.60
C HIS A 608 25.60 18.92 -14.38
N ASP A 609 25.64 18.92 -15.73
CA ASP A 609 24.42 18.87 -16.54
C ASP A 609 23.64 17.56 -16.30
N LEU A 610 24.34 16.42 -16.21
CA LEU A 610 23.71 15.13 -15.91
C LEU A 610 23.23 15.04 -14.45
N GLU A 611 23.97 15.61 -13.49
CA GLU A 611 23.51 15.77 -12.10
C GLU A 611 22.26 16.68 -12.00
N THR A 612 22.08 17.62 -12.94
CA THR A 612 20.91 18.50 -13.05
C THR A 612 19.73 17.78 -13.70
N GLU A 613 19.93 16.98 -14.75
CA GLU A 613 18.91 16.08 -15.32
C GLU A 613 18.44 15.05 -14.27
N MET A 614 19.34 14.58 -13.39
CA MET A 614 18.99 13.72 -12.26
C MET A 614 18.08 14.37 -11.20
N LEU A 615 17.88 15.69 -11.18
CA LEU A 615 16.88 16.30 -10.30
C LEU A 615 15.46 15.73 -10.54
N GLN A 616 15.23 15.22 -11.76
CA GLN A 616 14.01 14.57 -12.24
C GLN A 616 13.92 13.07 -11.89
N TRP A 617 14.72 12.59 -10.93
CA TRP A 617 14.72 11.19 -10.47
C TRP A 617 13.29 10.63 -10.22
N PRO A 618 12.85 9.63 -10.99
CA PRO A 618 11.45 9.24 -11.12
C PRO A 618 11.02 8.37 -9.96
N PHE A 619 10.52 9.00 -8.90
CA PHE A 619 9.80 8.28 -7.85
C PHE A 619 8.39 8.81 -7.62
N ILE A 620 8.17 10.13 -7.71
CA ILE A 620 6.90 10.76 -7.35
C ILE A 620 6.71 12.01 -8.22
N ASP A 621 5.83 11.90 -9.21
CA ASP A 621 5.26 13.03 -9.97
C ASP A 621 4.19 13.77 -9.13
N GLU A 622 3.76 14.97 -9.57
CA GLU A 622 2.64 15.71 -8.98
C GLU A 622 1.32 14.92 -8.96
N SER A 623 1.11 13.97 -9.89
CA SER A 623 -0.05 13.07 -9.95
C SER A 623 -0.28 12.24 -8.68
N TRP A 624 0.77 11.91 -7.93
CA TRP A 624 0.69 11.24 -6.62
C TRP A 624 -0.14 12.05 -5.60
N SER A 625 -0.22 13.37 -5.80
CA SER A 625 -0.95 14.28 -4.92
C SER A 625 -2.46 14.34 -5.19
N LEU A 626 -2.92 13.79 -6.31
CA LEU A 626 -4.33 13.50 -6.52
C LEU A 626 -4.74 12.42 -5.51
N GLY A 627 -6.00 12.46 -5.05
CA GLY A 627 -6.52 11.46 -4.13
C GLY A 627 -6.57 10.07 -4.75
N PHE A 628 -7.20 9.11 -4.07
CA PHE A 628 -7.76 7.97 -4.80
C PHE A 628 -8.64 8.51 -5.93
N ASP A 629 -8.61 7.88 -7.10
CA ASP A 629 -9.58 8.19 -8.14
C ASP A 629 -10.96 7.75 -7.63
N THR A 630 -11.67 8.70 -7.03
CA THR A 630 -13.04 8.53 -6.51
C THR A 630 -14.06 8.56 -7.65
N GLY A 631 -13.62 8.63 -8.91
CA GLY A 631 -14.39 9.18 -10.01
C GLY A 631 -14.63 10.66 -9.72
N VAL A 632 -13.65 11.52 -10.00
CA VAL A 632 -13.79 12.97 -9.76
C VAL A 632 -15.03 13.53 -10.49
N ASP A 633 -15.32 13.01 -11.69
CA ASP A 633 -16.54 13.28 -12.47
C ASP A 633 -17.84 12.87 -11.76
N ALA A 634 -17.80 11.85 -10.89
CA ALA A 634 -18.94 11.38 -10.12
C ALA A 634 -19.11 12.12 -8.78
N ALA A 635 -18.01 12.65 -8.23
CA ALA A 635 -18.02 13.35 -6.95
C ALA A 635 -18.34 14.85 -7.11
N TRP A 636 -17.71 15.54 -8.09
CA TRP A 636 -17.92 16.97 -8.37
C TRP A 636 -18.20 17.22 -9.87
N PRO A 637 -19.43 16.97 -10.36
CA PRO A 637 -19.78 17.09 -11.79
C PRO A 637 -19.70 18.51 -12.39
N ALA A 638 -19.41 19.54 -11.58
CA ALA A 638 -19.56 20.95 -11.93
C ALA A 638 -18.24 21.68 -12.24
N LEU A 639 -17.11 20.98 -12.29
CA LEU A 639 -15.78 21.56 -12.55
C LEU A 639 -15.17 21.15 -13.91
N GLY A 640 -15.89 20.36 -14.72
CA GLY A 640 -15.57 20.12 -16.12
C GLY A 640 -16.32 21.09 -17.03
N GLY A 641 -15.72 22.26 -17.32
CA GLY A 641 -16.26 23.29 -18.20
C GLY A 641 -15.16 24.14 -18.83
#